data_AF-A0A9Q0MBK6-F1
#
_entry.id   AF-A0A9Q0MBK6-F1
#
_cell.length_a   1.000
_cell.length_b   1.000
_cell.length_c   1.000
_cell.angle_alpha   90.00
_cell.angle_beta   90.00
_cell.angle_gamma   90.00
#
_symmetry.space_group_name_H-M   'P 1'
#
loop_
_entity.id
_entity.type
_entity.pdbx_description
1 polymer ?
#
loop_
_entity_poly.entity_id
_entity_poly.type
_entity_poly.pdbx_seq_one_letter_code
_entity_poly.pdbx_strand_id
1 'polypeptide(L)'
;MFTEVDVFIGNNTLVDPIIYDHWLDGMTAQDAAKHVRENEFTTLGNVHEELIIGYVLDQYRTFQMIEKLLHIPTQLSEQWTFQMTPQTEKLLIEKYYDFKDTVIREILGKKLSARNRKELEDVSEKTEIGIKSCRRQFDNIKRVYKMVEDMAGNLCQNIQTHFLLPHELAKKYAAIVYIANNRFETNKRKLQYLHFSDFLHCSLEIMNNWSCNNPDCKYEETSMEIDREFLHELRELRVLLEKDVLDEHRISVLRLLKSKITDKKHNDLDFQFKTLSRNIINIANGLNHSKEVRDLFLDIVDKVLEPIKSIKLTHNEVNQFLKHYKETPSLIDHLKSETLVLTNSIRQSLPNNVRQFGNNSSRGSGRTGRVYAKQTIEVKKPTRSLKEILLQPTSGAPFSLGSSAVAGASLVGLGSLCYYGLGMSKSAGIYDNSHAWPQYVRDRIKSTYFYFGSGLTLTAASAAIAFRSPVLMNMMSRNSFGAILLTVGAMIGTSMLAQSIPYRSGFGSKQMAWALHSAVVGAVIAPLCIFGGPLLLRAALYTAGISGGLSAIAYCAPNDKFLYMGGPLAIGLGAVFAASIGSMFLSPTTALGASLYSISLYGGLLLFSAFLLYDTQRIVRKAETHPYYSIQPYDPVNASISIYMDVINIFVRLLTILAGSSRRN
;
A
#
# COMPACT_ATOMS: atom_id res chain seq x y z
N MET A 1 56.79 27.64 8.18
CA MET A 1 56.40 26.75 7.06
C MET A 1 56.26 25.35 7.63
N PHE A 2 55.12 25.08 8.27
CA PHE A 2 54.71 23.73 8.63
C PHE A 2 53.46 23.49 7.80
N THR A 3 53.58 22.63 6.78
CA THR A 3 52.42 22.04 6.12
C THR A 3 51.73 21.18 7.18
N GLU A 4 50.62 21.69 7.74
CA GLU A 4 49.65 20.84 8.41
C GLU A 4 49.17 19.83 7.36
N VAL A 5 49.72 18.62 7.43
CA VAL A 5 49.15 17.46 6.76
C VAL A 5 48.04 17.00 7.69
N ASP A 6 46.81 17.38 7.37
CA ASP A 6 45.62 16.73 7.94
C ASP A 6 45.59 15.28 7.44
N VAL A 7 46.28 14.39 8.16
CA VAL A 7 46.14 12.95 7.98
C VAL A 7 44.81 12.54 8.63
N PHE A 8 43.73 12.63 7.86
CA PHE A 8 42.50 11.89 8.19
C PHE A 8 42.78 10.39 8.00
N ILE A 9 43.04 9.67 9.09
CA ILE A 9 42.95 8.20 9.10
C ILE A 9 41.46 7.85 9.10
N GLY A 10 40.83 7.90 7.93
CA GLY A 10 39.50 7.35 7.72
C GLY A 10 39.63 5.85 7.47
N ASN A 11 39.05 5.01 8.33
CA ASN A 11 38.84 3.60 8.05
C ASN A 11 37.69 3.48 7.03
N ASN A 12 37.96 3.86 5.78
CA ASN A 12 36.98 3.70 4.71
C ASN A 12 36.72 2.22 4.49
N THR A 13 35.46 1.82 4.45
CA THR A 13 35.06 0.46 4.10
C THR A 13 35.41 0.24 2.63
N LEU A 14 36.46 -0.54 2.38
CA LEU A 14 36.88 -0.90 1.03
C LEU A 14 35.93 -1.96 0.48
N VAL A 15 35.25 -1.62 -0.61
CA VAL A 15 34.39 -2.54 -1.36
C VAL A 15 35.08 -2.91 -2.63
N ASP A 16 35.23 -4.22 -2.85
CA ASP A 16 35.72 -4.77 -4.10
C ASP A 16 34.58 -4.89 -5.12
N PRO A 17 34.60 -4.14 -6.24
CA PRO A 17 33.51 -4.15 -7.21
C PRO A 17 33.29 -5.50 -7.88
N ILE A 18 34.33 -6.34 -7.98
CA ILE A 18 34.29 -7.62 -8.69
C ILE A 18 33.70 -8.67 -7.76
N ILE A 19 34.17 -8.74 -6.51
CA ILE A 19 33.57 -9.62 -5.49
C ILE A 19 32.10 -9.23 -5.26
N TYR A 20 31.78 -7.94 -5.32
CA TYR A 20 30.40 -7.47 -5.23
C TYR A 20 29.53 -7.99 -6.38
N ASP A 21 30.01 -8.00 -7.62
CA ASP A 21 29.28 -8.58 -8.77
C ASP A 21 28.99 -10.08 -8.55
N HIS A 22 29.94 -10.83 -8.04
CA HIS A 22 29.76 -12.27 -7.77
C HIS A 22 28.72 -12.51 -6.67
N TRP A 23 28.74 -11.67 -5.63
CA TRP A 23 27.74 -11.69 -4.57
C TRP A 23 26.35 -11.38 -5.11
N LEU A 24 26.25 -10.35 -5.96
CA LEU A 24 25.03 -9.96 -6.65
C LEU A 24 24.48 -11.07 -7.56
N ASP A 25 25.34 -11.77 -8.30
CA ASP A 25 24.95 -12.91 -9.15
C ASP A 25 24.52 -14.14 -8.33
N GLY A 26 24.77 -14.12 -7.02
CA GLY A 26 24.31 -15.12 -6.08
C GLY A 26 25.30 -16.27 -5.86
N MET A 27 26.52 -16.14 -6.37
CA MET A 27 27.60 -17.11 -6.16
C MET A 27 27.88 -17.29 -4.67
N THR A 28 28.25 -18.51 -4.28
CA THR A 28 28.71 -18.74 -2.91
C THR A 28 30.08 -18.08 -2.70
N ALA A 29 30.42 -17.74 -1.46
CA ALA A 29 31.72 -17.15 -1.16
C ALA A 29 32.89 -18.07 -1.57
N GLN A 30 32.69 -19.39 -1.52
CA GLN A 30 33.68 -20.38 -1.93
C GLN A 30 33.88 -20.38 -3.46
N ASP A 31 32.78 -20.35 -4.23
CA ASP A 31 32.85 -20.30 -5.70
C ASP A 31 33.44 -18.97 -6.18
N ALA A 32 33.05 -17.86 -5.55
CA ALA A 32 33.59 -16.55 -5.84
C ALA A 32 35.09 -16.47 -5.55
N ALA A 33 35.56 -17.02 -4.42
CA ALA A 33 36.98 -17.08 -4.10
C ALA A 33 37.78 -17.88 -5.12
N LYS A 34 37.21 -18.99 -5.64
CA LYS A 34 37.82 -19.76 -6.73
C LYS A 34 37.94 -18.95 -8.01
N HIS A 35 36.89 -18.23 -8.40
CA HIS A 35 36.87 -17.43 -9.63
C HIS A 35 37.80 -16.22 -9.57
N VAL A 36 37.83 -15.52 -8.43
CA VAL A 36 38.76 -14.42 -8.15
C VAL A 36 40.21 -14.89 -8.23
N ARG A 37 40.52 -16.07 -7.69
CA ARG A 37 41.86 -16.68 -7.81
C ARG A 37 42.26 -16.95 -9.26
N GLU A 38 41.37 -17.56 -10.05
CA GLU A 38 41.65 -17.99 -11.42
C GLU A 38 41.86 -16.79 -12.36
N ASN A 39 41.14 -15.68 -12.15
CA ASN A 39 41.11 -14.55 -13.06
C ASN A 39 41.96 -13.33 -12.64
N GLU A 40 42.10 -13.04 -11.34
CA GLU A 40 42.83 -11.84 -10.88
C GLU A 40 44.23 -12.16 -10.38
N PHE A 41 44.38 -13.25 -9.64
CA PHE A 41 45.64 -13.61 -8.98
C PHE A 41 46.56 -14.51 -9.81
N THR A 42 46.21 -14.81 -11.05
CA THR A 42 47.10 -15.49 -12.01
C THR A 42 48.38 -14.69 -12.29
N THR A 43 48.38 -13.38 -12.01
CA THR A 43 49.54 -12.48 -12.18
C THR A 43 50.36 -12.25 -10.89
N LEU A 44 49.81 -12.56 -9.72
CA LEU A 44 50.45 -12.40 -8.41
C LEU A 44 50.91 -13.77 -7.89
N GLY A 45 52.08 -14.20 -8.34
CA GLY A 45 52.71 -15.42 -7.82
C GLY A 45 52.93 -15.34 -6.31
N ASN A 46 52.33 -16.28 -5.57
CA ASN A 46 52.48 -16.55 -4.12
C ASN A 46 51.49 -15.88 -3.14
N VAL A 47 50.18 -15.86 -3.43
CA VAL A 47 49.16 -15.61 -2.38
C VAL A 47 48.59 -16.94 -1.87
N HIS A 48 48.64 -17.19 -0.56
CA HIS A 48 48.06 -18.38 0.07
C HIS A 48 46.54 -18.43 -0.15
N GLU A 49 46.02 -19.59 -0.57
CA GLU A 49 44.60 -19.82 -0.87
C GLU A 49 43.66 -19.43 0.27
N GLU A 50 44.06 -19.68 1.51
CA GLU A 50 43.29 -19.32 2.71
C GLU A 50 43.08 -17.81 2.87
N LEU A 51 44.02 -16.98 2.42
CA LEU A 51 43.92 -15.53 2.51
C LEU A 51 42.90 -14.97 1.50
N ILE A 52 42.85 -15.53 0.29
CA ILE A 52 41.87 -15.14 -0.74
C ILE A 52 40.46 -15.51 -0.27
N ILE A 53 40.29 -16.73 0.25
CA ILE A 53 39.01 -17.19 0.80
C ILE A 53 38.60 -16.32 1.99
N GLY A 54 39.53 -16.00 2.90
CA GLY A 54 39.31 -15.12 4.04
C GLY A 54 38.85 -13.72 3.62
N TYR A 55 39.52 -13.12 2.62
CA TYR A 55 39.19 -11.80 2.07
C TYR A 55 37.79 -11.78 1.44
N VAL A 56 37.46 -12.76 0.59
CA VAL A 56 36.13 -12.85 -0.04
C VAL A 56 35.02 -13.06 0.99
N LEU A 57 35.27 -13.89 2.02
CA LEU A 57 34.30 -14.11 3.10
C LEU A 57 34.04 -12.83 3.91
N ASP A 58 35.08 -12.03 4.16
CA ASP A 58 34.95 -10.76 4.88
C ASP A 58 34.15 -9.71 4.07
N GLN A 59 34.43 -9.61 2.77
CA GLN A 59 33.65 -8.79 1.83
C GLN A 59 32.17 -9.23 1.80
N TYR A 60 31.91 -10.54 1.72
CA TYR A 60 30.53 -11.09 1.73
C TYR A 60 29.77 -10.76 3.03
N ARG A 61 30.43 -10.80 4.19
CA ARG A 61 29.83 -10.39 5.47
C ARG A 61 29.50 -8.90 5.47
N THR A 62 30.42 -8.08 4.95
CA THR A 62 30.22 -6.64 4.80
C THR A 62 29.02 -6.35 3.90
N PHE A 63 28.90 -7.02 2.75
CA PHE A 63 27.77 -6.86 1.84
C PHE A 63 26.44 -7.24 2.49
N GLN A 64 26.39 -8.30 3.28
CA GLN A 64 25.17 -8.67 4.02
C GLN A 64 24.74 -7.62 5.06
N MET A 65 25.69 -6.89 5.65
CA MET A 65 25.37 -5.79 6.56
C MET A 65 24.88 -4.56 5.79
N ILE A 66 25.54 -4.23 4.67
CA ILE A 66 25.19 -3.11 3.79
C ILE A 66 23.84 -3.33 3.08
N GLU A 67 23.47 -4.58 2.76
CA GLU A 67 22.23 -4.93 2.07
C GLU A 67 20.98 -4.33 2.75
N LYS A 68 20.93 -4.34 4.08
CA LYS A 68 19.83 -3.76 4.84
C LYS A 68 19.68 -2.25 4.61
N LEU A 69 20.81 -1.56 4.41
CA LEU A 69 20.86 -0.13 4.11
C LEU A 69 20.52 0.13 2.63
N LEU A 70 20.92 -0.76 1.72
CA LEU A 70 20.55 -0.67 0.30
C LEU A 70 19.04 -0.83 0.06
N HIS A 71 18.30 -1.37 1.03
CA HIS A 71 16.84 -1.35 0.98
C HIS A 71 16.26 0.07 1.08
N ILE A 72 16.97 1.01 1.71
CA ILE A 72 16.55 2.41 1.87
C ILE A 72 17.76 3.28 1.50
N PRO A 73 18.04 3.48 0.19
CA PRO A 73 19.29 4.13 -0.26
C PRO A 73 19.56 5.50 0.34
N THR A 74 18.52 6.27 0.70
CA THR A 74 18.67 7.57 1.36
C THR A 74 19.34 7.50 2.74
N GLN A 75 19.29 6.35 3.42
CA GLN A 75 19.92 6.14 4.72
C GLN A 75 21.39 5.70 4.62
N LEU A 76 21.88 5.38 3.42
CA LEU A 76 23.25 4.89 3.22
C LEU A 76 24.30 5.99 3.49
N SER A 77 23.96 7.25 3.24
CA SER A 77 24.83 8.40 3.53
C SER A 77 24.67 8.95 4.95
N GLU A 78 23.56 8.63 5.64
CA GLU A 78 23.27 9.11 7.00
C GLU A 78 23.87 8.21 8.10
N GLN A 79 24.29 6.99 7.73
CA GLN A 79 24.85 6.01 8.66
C GLN A 79 26.35 6.25 8.92
N TRP A 80 26.79 5.94 10.14
CA TRP A 80 28.15 6.19 10.62
C TRP A 80 29.00 4.91 10.73
N THR A 81 28.43 3.75 10.41
CA THR A 81 29.04 2.43 10.60
C THR A 81 30.02 2.08 9.49
N PHE A 82 29.67 2.39 8.24
CA PHE A 82 30.47 2.18 7.05
C PHE A 82 30.85 3.54 6.49
N GLN A 83 32.10 3.97 6.68
CA GLN A 83 32.60 5.20 6.07
C GLN A 83 32.90 4.90 4.59
N MET A 84 32.13 5.49 3.67
CA MET A 84 32.25 5.22 2.23
C MET A 84 32.39 6.53 1.47
N THR A 85 33.02 6.46 0.30
CA THR A 85 33.03 7.62 -0.60
C THR A 85 31.69 7.72 -1.34
N PRO A 86 31.22 8.93 -1.72
CA PRO A 86 29.98 9.08 -2.49
C PRO A 86 29.98 8.30 -3.82
N GLN A 87 31.17 8.08 -4.40
CA GLN A 87 31.32 7.27 -5.61
C GLN A 87 31.04 5.78 -5.35
N THR A 88 31.55 5.25 -4.23
CA THR A 88 31.31 3.86 -3.81
C THR A 88 29.83 3.65 -3.46
N GLU A 89 29.20 4.59 -2.76
CA GLU A 89 27.77 4.54 -2.45
C GLU A 89 26.91 4.46 -3.72
N LYS A 90 27.19 5.33 -4.69
CA LYS A 90 26.49 5.32 -5.97
C LYS A 90 26.69 4.00 -6.72
N LEU A 91 27.93 3.50 -6.77
CA LEU A 91 28.25 2.20 -7.40
C LEU A 91 27.46 1.06 -6.76
N LEU A 92 27.43 1.01 -5.42
CA LEU A 92 26.72 -0.03 -4.67
C LEU A 92 25.22 -0.02 -4.96
N ILE A 93 24.61 1.17 -4.91
CA ILE A 93 23.18 1.35 -5.17
C ILE A 93 22.86 0.98 -6.61
N GLU A 94 23.60 1.53 -7.57
CA GLU A 94 23.39 1.31 -9.01
C GLU A 94 23.47 -0.17 -9.36
N LYS A 95 24.54 -0.86 -8.93
CA LYS A 95 24.71 -2.30 -9.19
C LYS A 95 23.70 -3.18 -8.43
N TYR A 96 23.31 -2.80 -7.20
CA TYR A 96 22.32 -3.57 -6.44
C TYR A 96 20.94 -3.55 -7.12
N TYR A 97 20.53 -2.38 -7.62
CA TYR A 97 19.27 -2.16 -8.32
C TYR A 97 19.35 -2.48 -9.82
N ASP A 98 20.53 -2.77 -10.37
CA ASP A 98 20.61 -3.26 -11.74
C ASP A 98 19.97 -4.66 -11.88
N PHE A 99 19.47 -4.94 -13.07
CA PHE A 99 18.74 -6.16 -13.38
C PHE A 99 18.96 -6.62 -14.81
N LYS A 100 18.69 -7.90 -15.07
CA LYS A 100 18.81 -8.50 -16.41
C LYS A 100 17.46 -8.45 -17.11
N ASP A 101 17.45 -7.93 -18.34
CA ASP A 101 16.24 -7.78 -19.16
C ASP A 101 15.49 -9.13 -19.36
N THR A 102 16.21 -10.26 -19.41
CA THR A 102 15.65 -11.62 -19.52
C THR A 102 14.87 -12.03 -18.27
N VAL A 103 15.35 -11.66 -17.07
CA VAL A 103 14.67 -11.94 -15.80
C VAL A 103 13.40 -11.11 -15.70
N ILE A 104 13.51 -9.81 -16.02
CA ILE A 104 12.34 -8.91 -16.00
C ILE A 104 11.28 -9.39 -16.98
N ARG A 105 11.66 -9.85 -18.18
CA ARG A 105 10.72 -10.36 -19.18
C ARG A 105 9.83 -11.49 -18.66
N GLU A 106 10.37 -12.39 -17.83
CA GLU A 106 9.63 -13.52 -17.23
C GLU A 106 8.88 -13.15 -15.94
N ILE A 107 9.27 -12.05 -15.28
CA ILE A 107 8.60 -11.51 -14.09
C ILE A 107 7.40 -10.62 -14.48
N LEU A 108 7.48 -9.92 -15.62
CA LEU A 108 6.41 -9.04 -16.10
C LEU A 108 5.07 -9.77 -16.26
N GLY A 109 3.98 -9.04 -16.03
CA GLY A 109 2.61 -9.56 -16.10
C GLY A 109 2.21 -10.49 -14.95
N LYS A 110 3.14 -10.85 -14.04
CA LYS A 110 2.83 -11.58 -12.81
C LYS A 110 2.50 -10.60 -11.68
N LYS A 111 1.63 -11.02 -10.76
CA LYS A 111 1.32 -10.22 -9.57
C LYS A 111 2.56 -10.16 -8.66
N LEU A 112 3.00 -8.97 -8.26
CA LEU A 112 4.12 -8.76 -7.35
C LEU A 112 3.78 -9.20 -5.90
N SER A 113 3.64 -10.50 -5.68
CA SER A 113 3.20 -11.11 -4.41
C SER A 113 4.23 -12.09 -3.84
N ALA A 114 4.19 -12.30 -2.52
CA ALA A 114 5.03 -13.27 -1.82
C ALA A 114 4.81 -14.73 -2.28
N ARG A 115 3.63 -15.04 -2.85
CA ARG A 115 3.29 -16.37 -3.37
C ARG A 115 4.15 -16.78 -4.58
N ASN A 116 4.69 -15.80 -5.31
CA ASN A 116 5.48 -16.02 -6.52
C ASN A 116 6.92 -16.44 -6.24
N ARG A 117 7.33 -16.60 -4.97
CA ARG A 117 8.69 -17.02 -4.61
C ARG A 117 9.07 -18.41 -5.13
N LYS A 118 8.08 -19.31 -5.29
CA LYS A 118 8.26 -20.63 -5.92
C LYS A 118 8.45 -20.53 -7.44
N GLU A 119 7.82 -19.54 -8.08
CA GLU A 119 7.94 -19.29 -9.52
C GLU A 119 9.30 -18.68 -9.91
N LEU A 120 10.03 -18.11 -8.94
CA LEU A 120 11.38 -17.58 -9.19
C LEU A 120 12.41 -18.69 -9.44
N GLU A 121 12.15 -19.92 -8.98
CA GLU A 121 12.97 -21.09 -9.31
C GLU A 121 12.84 -21.44 -10.80
N ASP A 122 11.62 -21.46 -11.33
CA ASP A 122 11.37 -21.65 -12.76
C ASP A 122 12.01 -20.53 -13.62
N VAL A 123 11.98 -19.27 -13.13
CA VAL A 123 12.65 -18.15 -13.82
C VAL A 123 14.16 -18.31 -13.80
N SER A 124 14.73 -18.75 -12.68
CA SER A 124 16.16 -19.04 -12.55
C SER A 124 16.59 -20.14 -13.53
N GLU A 125 15.81 -21.21 -13.66
CA GLU A 125 16.08 -22.30 -14.60
C GLU A 125 15.99 -21.83 -16.06
N LYS A 126 14.96 -21.07 -16.43
CA LYS A 126 14.78 -20.56 -17.80
C LYS A 126 15.82 -19.54 -18.24
N THR A 127 16.29 -18.72 -17.31
CA THR A 127 17.21 -17.61 -17.63
C THR A 127 18.67 -17.94 -17.34
N GLU A 128 18.92 -19.10 -16.74
CA GLU A 128 20.25 -19.55 -16.27
C GLU A 128 20.91 -18.58 -15.28
N ILE A 129 20.12 -17.71 -14.63
CA ILE A 129 20.59 -16.75 -13.64
C ILE A 129 20.36 -17.31 -12.24
N GLY A 130 21.33 -17.11 -11.35
CA GLY A 130 21.26 -17.61 -9.98
C GLY A 130 19.99 -17.17 -9.24
N ILE A 131 19.35 -18.10 -8.54
CA ILE A 131 18.09 -17.86 -7.81
C ILE A 131 18.16 -16.68 -6.81
N LYS A 132 19.33 -16.42 -6.21
CA LYS A 132 19.53 -15.28 -5.31
C LYS A 132 19.47 -13.95 -6.08
N SER A 133 20.09 -13.87 -7.26
CA SER A 133 20.02 -12.70 -8.14
C SER A 133 18.59 -12.46 -8.63
N CYS A 134 17.88 -13.52 -9.06
CA CYS A 134 16.47 -13.41 -9.44
C CYS A 134 15.58 -12.90 -8.29
N ARG A 135 15.80 -13.40 -7.06
CA ARG A 135 15.10 -12.93 -5.85
C ARG A 135 15.40 -11.46 -5.55
N ARG A 136 16.67 -11.04 -5.60
CA ARG A 136 17.09 -9.65 -5.41
C ARG A 136 16.37 -8.72 -6.41
N GLN A 137 16.43 -9.06 -7.69
CA GLN A 137 15.80 -8.24 -8.75
C GLN A 137 14.28 -8.12 -8.53
N PHE A 138 13.60 -9.22 -8.21
CA PHE A 138 12.17 -9.21 -7.87
C PHE A 138 11.85 -8.35 -6.64
N ASP A 139 12.61 -8.53 -5.56
CA ASP A 139 12.40 -7.80 -4.31
C ASP A 139 12.68 -6.29 -4.48
N ASN A 140 13.65 -5.91 -5.31
CA ASN A 140 13.92 -4.52 -5.67
C ASN A 140 12.75 -3.90 -6.43
N ILE A 141 12.20 -4.57 -7.45
CA ILE A 141 11.01 -4.09 -8.18
C ILE A 141 9.83 -3.91 -7.22
N LYS A 142 9.58 -4.89 -6.36
CA LYS A 142 8.51 -4.83 -5.37
C LYS A 142 8.70 -3.67 -4.40
N ARG A 143 9.94 -3.40 -3.99
CA ARG A 143 10.28 -2.28 -3.11
C ARG A 143 10.03 -0.94 -3.78
N VAL A 144 10.47 -0.79 -5.04
CA VAL A 144 10.22 0.42 -5.83
C VAL A 144 8.73 0.62 -6.02
N TYR A 145 7.99 -0.42 -6.44
CA TYR A 145 6.53 -0.38 -6.60
C TYR A 145 5.83 0.11 -5.34
N LYS A 146 6.11 -0.51 -4.19
CA LYS A 146 5.47 -0.15 -2.92
C LYS A 146 5.79 1.28 -2.46
N MET A 147 6.97 1.79 -2.80
CA MET A 147 7.36 3.14 -2.43
C MET A 147 6.61 4.20 -3.23
N VAL A 148 6.41 3.95 -4.54
CA VAL A 148 5.85 4.94 -5.46
C VAL A 148 4.34 4.81 -5.66
N GLU A 149 3.70 3.74 -5.17
CA GLU A 149 2.29 3.47 -5.45
C GLU A 149 1.33 4.56 -4.92
N ASP A 150 1.69 5.19 -3.79
CA ASP A 150 0.91 6.25 -3.15
C ASP A 150 1.48 7.67 -3.42
N MET A 151 2.49 7.80 -4.28
CA MET A 151 3.17 9.06 -4.52
C MET A 151 2.60 9.82 -5.72
N ALA A 152 2.22 11.07 -5.52
CA ALA A 152 1.87 11.97 -6.61
C ALA A 152 3.13 12.50 -7.34
N GLY A 153 2.95 12.96 -8.58
CA GLY A 153 4.01 13.56 -9.39
C GLY A 153 4.72 12.57 -10.33
N ASN A 154 5.81 13.01 -10.97
CA ASN A 154 6.47 12.25 -12.01
C ASN A 154 7.13 10.97 -11.44
N LEU A 155 6.69 9.81 -11.94
CA LEU A 155 7.14 8.49 -11.47
C LEU A 155 8.66 8.32 -11.54
N CYS A 156 9.28 8.75 -12.65
CA CYS A 156 10.72 8.64 -12.84
C CYS A 156 11.49 9.50 -11.81
N GLN A 157 11.06 10.74 -11.59
CA GLN A 157 11.68 11.63 -10.60
C GLN A 157 11.54 11.12 -9.16
N ASN A 158 10.37 10.57 -8.82
CA ASN A 158 10.13 9.97 -7.51
C ASN A 158 11.09 8.80 -7.26
N ILE A 159 11.27 7.92 -8.25
CA ILE A 159 12.21 6.80 -8.15
C ILE A 159 13.66 7.30 -8.00
N GLN A 160 14.08 8.28 -8.81
CA GLN A 160 15.42 8.86 -8.72
C GLN A 160 15.70 9.47 -7.34
N THR A 161 14.71 10.17 -6.77
CA THR A 161 14.88 10.87 -5.49
C THR A 161 14.93 9.91 -4.31
N HIS A 162 14.07 8.87 -4.31
CA HIS A 162 13.98 7.92 -3.19
C HIS A 162 15.01 6.79 -3.23
N PHE A 163 15.45 6.38 -4.42
CA PHE A 163 16.39 5.27 -4.58
C PHE A 163 17.77 5.73 -5.07
N LEU A 164 17.98 7.02 -5.35
CA LEU A 164 19.24 7.60 -5.82
C LEU A 164 19.76 6.94 -7.12
N LEU A 165 18.84 6.45 -7.96
CA LEU A 165 19.18 5.73 -9.19
C LEU A 165 19.53 6.67 -10.35
N PRO A 166 20.41 6.24 -11.28
CA PRO A 166 20.59 6.91 -12.55
C PRO A 166 19.27 7.03 -13.33
N HIS A 167 19.16 8.07 -14.14
CA HIS A 167 17.94 8.39 -14.87
C HIS A 167 17.46 7.25 -15.79
N GLU A 168 18.39 6.58 -16.47
CA GLU A 168 18.06 5.46 -17.36
C GLU A 168 17.51 4.25 -16.61
N LEU A 169 18.06 3.93 -15.44
CA LEU A 169 17.57 2.82 -14.61
C LEU A 169 16.22 3.16 -13.99
N ALA A 170 16.04 4.41 -13.54
CA ALA A 170 14.76 4.90 -13.03
C ALA A 170 13.64 4.85 -14.07
N LYS A 171 13.93 5.17 -15.35
CA LYS A 171 12.98 5.00 -16.46
C LYS A 171 12.53 3.55 -16.62
N LYS A 172 13.48 2.60 -16.59
CA LYS A 172 13.14 1.18 -16.72
C LYS A 172 12.26 0.72 -15.56
N TYR A 173 12.59 1.12 -14.33
CA TYR A 173 11.75 0.83 -13.16
C TYR A 173 10.36 1.47 -13.25
N ALA A 174 10.26 2.71 -13.69
CA ALA A 174 8.99 3.40 -13.90
C ALA A 174 8.09 2.61 -14.86
N ALA A 175 8.63 2.14 -16.00
CA ALA A 175 7.88 1.33 -16.95
C ALA A 175 7.43 -0.01 -16.36
N ILE A 176 8.29 -0.71 -15.60
CA ILE A 176 7.94 -1.98 -14.94
C ILE A 176 6.80 -1.77 -13.93
N VAL A 177 6.89 -0.73 -13.10
CA VAL A 177 5.88 -0.39 -12.11
C VAL A 177 4.56 -0.01 -12.80
N TYR A 178 4.63 0.79 -13.85
CA TYR A 178 3.47 1.18 -14.65
C TYR A 178 2.76 -0.03 -15.27
N ILE A 179 3.52 -0.99 -15.81
CA ILE A 179 3.00 -2.24 -16.35
C ILE A 179 2.31 -3.08 -15.26
N ALA A 180 2.95 -3.17 -14.08
CA ALA A 180 2.43 -3.94 -12.96
C ALA A 180 1.14 -3.32 -12.39
N ASN A 181 1.08 -1.98 -12.28
CA ASN A 181 -0.08 -1.26 -11.75
C ASN A 181 -1.31 -1.44 -12.65
N ASN A 182 -1.14 -1.23 -13.97
CA ASN A 182 -2.19 -1.39 -14.96
C ASN A 182 -2.51 -2.87 -15.29
N ARG A 183 -1.70 -3.80 -14.77
CA ARG A 183 -1.83 -5.25 -14.95
C ARG A 183 -1.86 -5.67 -16.42
N PHE A 184 -0.98 -5.11 -17.27
CA PHE A 184 -0.90 -5.55 -18.66
C PHE A 184 -0.50 -7.03 -18.75
N GLU A 185 -1.16 -7.76 -19.64
CA GLU A 185 -0.87 -9.16 -19.95
C GLU A 185 0.35 -9.23 -20.89
N THR A 186 1.41 -9.92 -20.45
CA THR A 186 2.68 -10.05 -21.18
C THR A 186 3.08 -11.52 -21.42
N ASN A 187 2.33 -12.48 -20.90
CA ASN A 187 2.73 -13.90 -20.85
C ASN A 187 1.98 -14.80 -21.85
N LYS A 188 1.06 -14.23 -22.64
CA LYS A 188 0.37 -14.97 -23.71
C LYS A 188 1.35 -15.44 -24.77
N ARG A 189 1.08 -16.62 -25.34
CA ARG A 189 1.92 -17.26 -26.39
C ARG A 189 2.22 -16.32 -27.57
N LYS A 190 1.23 -15.53 -28.00
CA LYS A 190 1.38 -14.55 -29.09
C LYS A 190 2.38 -13.43 -28.79
N LEU A 191 2.71 -13.18 -27.52
CA LEU A 191 3.63 -12.12 -27.08
C LEU A 191 5.03 -12.63 -26.72
N GLN A 192 5.27 -13.95 -26.80
CA GLN A 192 6.53 -14.56 -26.36
C GLN A 192 7.75 -14.15 -27.20
N TYR A 193 7.54 -13.72 -28.45
CA TYR A 193 8.63 -13.25 -29.32
C TYR A 193 9.12 -11.83 -28.98
N LEU A 194 8.40 -11.09 -28.11
CA LEU A 194 8.75 -9.73 -27.72
C LEU A 194 9.71 -9.73 -26.53
N HIS A 195 10.69 -8.85 -26.57
CA HIS A 195 11.68 -8.65 -25.51
C HIS A 195 11.25 -7.56 -24.53
N PHE A 196 11.95 -7.46 -23.39
CA PHE A 196 11.68 -6.40 -22.40
C PHE A 196 11.81 -4.99 -23.00
N SER A 197 12.76 -4.77 -23.91
CA SER A 197 12.95 -3.50 -24.62
C SER A 197 11.70 -3.03 -25.37
N ASP A 198 10.92 -3.97 -25.93
CA ASP A 198 9.72 -3.65 -26.70
C ASP A 198 8.60 -3.17 -25.79
N PHE A 199 8.41 -3.84 -24.65
CA PHE A 199 7.46 -3.41 -23.61
C PHE A 199 7.89 -2.11 -22.96
N LEU A 200 9.18 -1.95 -22.69
CA LEU A 200 9.75 -0.72 -22.13
C LEU A 200 9.45 0.48 -23.03
N HIS A 201 9.72 0.37 -24.34
CA HIS A 201 9.47 1.44 -25.29
C HIS A 201 7.98 1.81 -25.33
N CYS A 202 7.11 0.81 -25.50
CA CYS A 202 5.67 1.05 -25.57
C CYS A 202 5.11 1.65 -24.27
N SER A 203 5.52 1.14 -23.10
CA SER A 203 5.02 1.62 -21.81
C SER A 203 5.50 3.02 -21.47
N LEU A 204 6.71 3.40 -21.88
CA LEU A 204 7.17 4.79 -21.75
C LEU A 204 6.36 5.73 -22.64
N GLU A 205 6.07 5.34 -23.88
CA GLU A 205 5.19 6.13 -24.76
C GLU A 205 3.78 6.25 -24.21
N ILE A 206 3.21 5.17 -23.65
CA ILE A 206 1.91 5.21 -22.99
C ILE A 206 1.94 6.16 -21.79
N MET A 207 2.91 6.02 -20.90
CA MET A 207 3.02 6.85 -19.70
C MET A 207 3.25 8.33 -20.04
N ASN A 208 4.04 8.63 -21.07
CA ASN A 208 4.30 10.02 -21.46
C ASN A 208 3.12 10.68 -22.17
N ASN A 209 2.26 9.92 -22.86
CA ASN A 209 1.21 10.48 -23.71
C ASN A 209 -0.20 10.28 -23.16
N TRP A 210 -0.44 9.29 -22.31
CA TRP A 210 -1.78 8.90 -21.83
C TRP A 210 -1.96 9.10 -20.33
N SER A 211 -0.91 9.44 -19.57
CA SER A 211 -0.99 9.76 -18.14
C SER A 211 -0.88 11.26 -17.91
N CYS A 212 -1.46 11.77 -16.82
CA CYS A 212 -1.38 13.20 -16.50
C CYS A 212 0.07 13.63 -16.24
N ASN A 213 0.59 14.53 -17.08
CA ASN A 213 1.89 15.19 -16.93
C ASN A 213 1.78 16.61 -16.38
N ASN A 214 0.57 17.10 -16.09
CA ASN A 214 0.35 18.47 -15.64
C ASN A 214 0.59 18.60 -14.12
N PRO A 215 1.53 19.45 -13.67
CA PRO A 215 1.73 19.72 -12.24
C PRO A 215 0.52 20.37 -11.55
N ASP A 216 -0.44 20.93 -12.31
CA ASP A 216 -1.69 21.51 -11.82
C ASP A 216 -2.88 20.52 -11.88
N CYS A 217 -2.66 19.23 -12.14
CA CYS A 217 -3.72 18.21 -12.09
C CYS A 217 -4.43 18.26 -10.73
N LYS A 218 -5.64 18.81 -10.73
CA LYS A 218 -6.49 18.87 -9.55
C LYS A 218 -7.11 17.49 -9.39
N TYR A 219 -6.96 16.92 -8.20
CA TYR A 219 -7.52 15.65 -7.71
C TYR A 219 -6.71 14.38 -8.04
N GLU A 220 -6.17 13.77 -6.97
CA GLU A 220 -6.07 12.31 -6.69
C GLU A 220 -5.49 11.31 -7.71
N GLU A 221 -5.05 11.71 -8.90
CA GLU A 221 -4.53 10.75 -9.89
C GLU A 221 -3.02 10.55 -9.75
N THR A 222 -2.63 9.35 -9.32
CA THR A 222 -1.23 8.91 -9.33
C THR A 222 -0.74 8.80 -10.78
N SER A 223 0.51 9.17 -11.07
CA SER A 223 1.12 9.08 -12.41
C SER A 223 1.21 7.66 -12.99
N MET A 224 0.73 6.67 -12.26
CA MET A 224 0.63 5.27 -12.67
C MET A 224 -0.72 4.93 -13.34
N GLU A 225 -1.68 5.83 -13.34
CA GLU A 225 -2.99 5.65 -14.00
C GLU A 225 -3.03 6.33 -15.38
N ILE A 226 -3.91 5.83 -16.23
CA ILE A 226 -4.26 6.48 -17.50
C ILE A 226 -5.23 7.61 -17.18
N ASP A 227 -4.98 8.80 -17.73
CA ASP A 227 -5.80 10.00 -17.54
C ASP A 227 -7.25 9.73 -17.97
N ARG A 228 -8.19 10.02 -17.06
CA ARG A 228 -9.62 9.79 -17.28
C ARG A 228 -10.19 10.73 -18.33
N GLU A 229 -9.69 11.96 -18.42
CA GLU A 229 -10.12 12.91 -19.44
C GLU A 229 -9.70 12.42 -20.83
N PHE A 230 -8.45 11.96 -20.97
CA PHE A 230 -7.98 11.29 -22.18
C PHE A 230 -8.84 10.08 -22.57
N LEU A 231 -9.19 9.20 -21.61
CA LEU A 231 -10.08 8.07 -21.87
C LEU A 231 -11.49 8.49 -22.32
N HIS A 232 -12.00 9.62 -21.84
CA HIS A 232 -13.27 10.18 -22.28
C HIS A 232 -13.18 10.67 -23.73
N GLU A 233 -12.15 11.44 -24.06
CA GLU A 233 -11.90 11.96 -25.43
C GLU A 233 -11.76 10.83 -26.45
N LEU A 234 -11.12 9.72 -26.09
CA LEU A 234 -10.99 8.56 -26.99
C LEU A 234 -12.34 7.97 -27.43
N ARG A 235 -13.41 8.13 -26.64
CA ARG A 235 -14.74 7.61 -27.00
C ARG A 235 -15.39 8.37 -28.15
N GLU A 236 -15.04 9.64 -28.30
CA GLU A 236 -15.59 10.50 -29.35
C GLU A 236 -15.04 10.11 -30.73
N LEU A 237 -13.91 9.39 -30.79
CA LEU A 237 -13.36 8.84 -32.03
C LEU A 237 -14.28 7.80 -32.72
N ARG A 238 -15.33 7.33 -32.05
CA ARG A 238 -16.31 6.41 -32.63
C ARG A 238 -17.03 7.00 -33.86
N VAL A 239 -17.09 8.33 -33.99
CA VAL A 239 -17.62 9.02 -35.18
C VAL A 239 -16.88 8.60 -36.47
N LEU A 240 -15.59 8.25 -36.38
CA LEU A 240 -14.80 7.77 -37.52
C LEU A 240 -15.25 6.41 -38.07
N LEU A 241 -16.15 5.71 -37.36
CA LEU A 241 -16.73 4.44 -37.81
C LEU A 241 -18.09 4.61 -38.50
N GLU A 242 -18.64 5.82 -38.55
CA GLU A 242 -19.82 6.11 -39.37
C GLU A 242 -19.51 5.83 -40.83
N LYS A 243 -20.48 5.23 -41.54
CA LYS A 243 -20.26 4.66 -42.87
C LYS A 243 -19.64 5.67 -43.84
N ASP A 244 -20.21 6.88 -43.89
CA ASP A 244 -19.82 7.92 -44.84
C ASP A 244 -18.45 8.52 -44.48
N VAL A 245 -18.22 8.80 -43.19
CA VAL A 245 -16.94 9.30 -42.67
C VAL A 245 -15.81 8.29 -42.86
N LEU A 246 -16.05 7.01 -42.59
CA LEU A 246 -15.08 5.94 -42.75
C LEU A 246 -14.69 5.73 -44.22
N ASP A 247 -15.67 5.83 -45.12
CA ASP A 247 -15.44 5.72 -46.57
C ASP A 247 -14.58 6.90 -47.08
N GLU A 248 -14.88 8.13 -46.63
CA GLU A 248 -14.11 9.33 -46.99
C GLU A 248 -12.69 9.32 -46.41
N HIS A 249 -12.54 8.91 -45.14
CA HIS A 249 -11.25 8.74 -44.48
C HIS A 249 -10.38 7.73 -45.22
N ARG A 250 -10.95 6.58 -45.60
CA ARG A 250 -10.26 5.55 -46.40
C ARG A 250 -9.73 6.13 -47.71
N ILE A 251 -10.60 6.76 -48.50
CA ILE A 251 -10.24 7.30 -49.82
C ILE A 251 -9.10 8.32 -49.68
N SER A 252 -9.17 9.18 -48.69
CA SER A 252 -8.20 10.25 -48.47
C SER A 252 -6.83 9.71 -48.02
N VAL A 253 -6.80 8.75 -47.08
CA VAL A 253 -5.55 8.10 -46.65
C VAL A 253 -4.89 7.34 -47.81
N LEU A 254 -5.67 6.55 -48.55
CA LEU A 254 -5.15 5.78 -49.68
C LEU A 254 -4.64 6.67 -50.81
N ARG A 255 -5.27 7.82 -51.06
CA ARG A 255 -4.79 8.80 -52.04
C ARG A 255 -3.41 9.32 -51.68
N LEU A 256 -3.18 9.65 -50.41
CA LEU A 256 -1.89 10.15 -49.90
C LEU A 256 -0.79 9.08 -49.83
N LEU A 257 -1.17 7.79 -49.82
CA LEU A 257 -0.24 6.67 -49.81
C LEU A 257 0.10 6.14 -51.20
N LYS A 258 -0.71 6.40 -52.23
CA LYS A 258 -0.55 5.83 -53.57
C LYS A 258 0.84 6.03 -54.18
N SER A 259 1.49 7.18 -53.92
CA SER A 259 2.85 7.45 -54.42
C SER A 259 3.97 6.87 -53.55
N LYS A 260 3.65 6.29 -52.39
CA LYS A 260 4.61 5.84 -51.37
C LYS A 260 4.69 4.32 -51.22
N ILE A 261 3.70 3.58 -51.71
CA ILE A 261 3.62 2.12 -51.63
C ILE A 261 3.34 1.53 -53.01
N THR A 262 3.72 0.27 -53.22
CA THR A 262 3.43 -0.44 -54.48
C THR A 262 1.94 -0.68 -54.66
N ASP A 263 1.45 -0.73 -55.91
CA ASP A 263 0.02 -0.93 -56.23
C ASP A 263 -0.58 -2.19 -55.58
N LYS A 264 0.19 -3.29 -55.48
CA LYS A 264 -0.27 -4.51 -54.80
C LYS A 264 -0.58 -4.26 -53.32
N LYS A 265 0.37 -3.68 -52.58
CA LYS A 265 0.21 -3.30 -51.17
C LYS A 265 -0.91 -2.27 -50.98
N HIS A 266 -1.09 -1.37 -51.93
CA HIS A 266 -2.18 -0.39 -51.91
C HIS A 266 -3.56 -1.05 -51.97
N ASN A 267 -3.75 -1.98 -52.90
CA ASN A 267 -5.01 -2.75 -53.02
C ASN A 267 -5.26 -3.63 -51.79
N ASP A 268 -4.23 -4.32 -51.28
CA ASP A 268 -4.33 -5.15 -50.08
C ASP A 268 -4.71 -4.30 -48.84
N LEU A 269 -4.15 -3.08 -48.74
CA LEU A 269 -4.47 -2.12 -47.68
C LEU A 269 -5.90 -1.58 -47.82
N ASP A 270 -6.37 -1.27 -49.03
CA ASP A 270 -7.75 -0.83 -49.27
C ASP A 270 -8.76 -1.87 -48.79
N PHE A 271 -8.51 -3.14 -49.14
CA PHE A 271 -9.36 -4.26 -48.71
C PHE A 271 -9.42 -4.40 -47.18
N GLN A 272 -8.29 -4.22 -46.48
CA GLN A 272 -8.23 -4.36 -45.02
C GLN A 272 -8.53 -3.06 -44.25
N PHE A 273 -8.58 -1.89 -44.90
CA PHE A 273 -8.61 -0.58 -44.23
C PHE A 273 -9.78 -0.43 -43.25
N LYS A 274 -10.99 -0.84 -43.65
CA LYS A 274 -12.19 -0.76 -42.80
C LYS A 274 -12.06 -1.62 -41.56
N THR A 275 -11.49 -2.81 -41.71
CA THR A 275 -11.25 -3.74 -40.60
C THR A 275 -10.18 -3.20 -39.65
N LEU A 276 -9.05 -2.72 -40.20
CA LEU A 276 -7.99 -2.07 -39.44
C LEU A 276 -8.50 -0.86 -38.65
N SER A 277 -9.29 0.00 -39.29
CA SER A 277 -9.87 1.19 -38.65
C SER A 277 -10.82 0.80 -37.52
N ARG A 278 -11.71 -0.17 -37.77
CA ARG A 278 -12.61 -0.69 -36.74
C ARG A 278 -11.83 -1.26 -35.56
N ASN A 279 -10.76 -2.01 -35.82
CA ASN A 279 -9.93 -2.59 -34.77
C ASN A 279 -9.22 -1.51 -33.93
N ILE A 280 -8.58 -0.53 -34.57
CA ILE A 280 -7.87 0.57 -33.87
C ILE A 280 -8.85 1.37 -33.00
N ILE A 281 -9.99 1.78 -33.55
CA ILE A 281 -10.99 2.58 -32.84
C ILE A 281 -11.69 1.77 -31.74
N ASN A 282 -11.93 0.47 -31.95
CA ASN A 282 -12.49 -0.38 -30.90
C ASN A 282 -11.52 -0.61 -29.74
N ILE A 283 -10.21 -0.75 -30.01
CA ILE A 283 -9.20 -0.81 -28.95
C ILE A 283 -9.21 0.49 -28.15
N ALA A 284 -9.19 1.65 -28.82
CA ALA A 284 -9.25 2.96 -28.15
C ALA A 284 -10.51 3.12 -27.27
N ASN A 285 -11.69 2.76 -27.79
CA ASN A 285 -12.94 2.77 -27.03
C ASN A 285 -12.93 1.78 -25.86
N GLY A 286 -12.26 0.64 -26.02
CA GLY A 286 -12.16 -0.42 -25.03
C GLY A 286 -11.34 -0.02 -23.80
N LEU A 287 -10.39 0.91 -23.92
CA LEU A 287 -9.46 1.30 -22.85
C LEU A 287 -10.13 1.83 -21.57
N ASN A 288 -11.41 2.20 -21.60
CA ASN A 288 -12.15 2.53 -20.38
C ASN A 288 -12.47 1.29 -19.51
N HIS A 289 -12.42 0.09 -20.09
CA HIS A 289 -12.64 -1.16 -19.39
C HIS A 289 -11.31 -1.80 -18.97
N SER A 290 -11.17 -2.07 -17.67
CA SER A 290 -9.95 -2.66 -17.08
C SER A 290 -9.52 -4.01 -17.69
N LYS A 291 -10.45 -4.75 -18.32
CA LYS A 291 -10.13 -5.98 -19.05
C LYS A 291 -9.40 -5.69 -20.36
N GLU A 292 -9.91 -4.73 -21.14
CA GLU A 292 -9.31 -4.35 -22.43
C GLU A 292 -7.96 -3.63 -22.21
N VAL A 293 -7.83 -2.83 -21.14
CA VAL A 293 -6.53 -2.28 -20.72
C VAL A 293 -5.53 -3.40 -20.49
N ARG A 294 -5.91 -4.44 -19.73
CA ARG A 294 -5.03 -5.60 -19.47
C ARG A 294 -4.60 -6.29 -20.76
N ASP A 295 -5.51 -6.48 -21.71
CA ASP A 295 -5.25 -7.20 -22.95
C ASP A 295 -4.67 -6.31 -24.08
N LEU A 296 -4.35 -5.04 -23.80
CA LEU A 296 -3.93 -4.04 -24.79
C LEU A 296 -2.80 -4.52 -25.73
N PHE A 297 -1.70 -5.04 -25.19
CA PHE A 297 -0.59 -5.53 -26.03
C PHE A 297 -0.99 -6.71 -26.91
N LEU A 298 -1.82 -7.61 -26.37
CA LEU A 298 -2.35 -8.75 -27.12
C LEU A 298 -3.23 -8.26 -28.27
N ASP A 299 -4.11 -7.30 -28.00
CA ASP A 299 -5.01 -6.72 -28.97
C ASP A 299 -4.30 -5.94 -30.07
N ILE A 300 -3.26 -5.17 -29.73
CA ILE A 300 -2.41 -4.49 -30.72
C ILE A 300 -1.73 -5.52 -31.62
N VAL A 301 -1.17 -6.59 -31.05
CA VAL A 301 -0.52 -7.64 -31.84
C VAL A 301 -1.52 -8.35 -32.74
N ASP A 302 -2.64 -8.82 -32.19
CA ASP A 302 -3.59 -9.69 -32.90
C ASP A 302 -4.45 -8.92 -33.90
N LYS A 303 -4.97 -7.75 -33.51
CA LYS A 303 -5.97 -7.01 -34.29
C LYS A 303 -5.36 -5.95 -35.21
N VAL A 304 -4.12 -5.52 -34.97
CA VAL A 304 -3.46 -4.47 -35.77
C VAL A 304 -2.18 -4.96 -36.44
N LEU A 305 -1.24 -5.55 -35.69
CA LEU A 305 0.05 -5.97 -36.27
C LEU A 305 -0.07 -7.17 -37.20
N GLU A 306 -0.85 -8.20 -36.87
CA GLU A 306 -1.02 -9.36 -37.76
C GLU A 306 -1.63 -9.00 -39.14
N PRO A 307 -2.70 -8.16 -39.22
CA PRO A 307 -3.16 -7.64 -40.52
C PRO A 307 -2.09 -6.85 -41.27
N ILE A 308 -1.35 -5.96 -40.61
CA ILE A 308 -0.26 -5.17 -41.24
C ILE A 308 0.86 -6.09 -41.76
N LYS A 309 1.23 -7.13 -40.99
CA LYS A 309 2.22 -8.14 -41.41
C LYS A 309 1.74 -8.93 -42.63
N SER A 310 0.44 -9.22 -42.73
CA SER A 310 -0.13 -9.91 -43.88
C SER A 310 0.06 -9.13 -45.20
N ILE A 311 0.03 -7.80 -45.12
CA ILE A 311 0.28 -6.88 -46.26
C ILE A 311 1.80 -6.73 -46.55
N LYS A 312 2.66 -7.14 -45.60
CA LYS A 312 4.14 -7.04 -45.69
C LYS A 312 4.62 -5.58 -45.86
N LEU A 313 4.01 -4.66 -45.12
CA LEU A 313 4.49 -3.27 -45.05
C LEU A 313 5.82 -3.19 -44.30
N THR A 314 6.74 -2.38 -44.82
CA THR A 314 8.00 -2.04 -44.15
C THR A 314 7.78 -1.03 -43.03
N HIS A 315 8.73 -0.91 -42.11
CA HIS A 315 8.65 0.04 -40.99
C HIS A 315 8.37 1.49 -41.45
N ASN A 316 9.01 1.95 -42.53
CA ASN A 316 8.77 3.29 -43.07
C ASN A 316 7.35 3.43 -43.65
N GLU A 317 6.87 2.43 -44.39
CA GLU A 317 5.51 2.45 -44.97
C GLU A 317 4.43 2.45 -43.87
N VAL A 318 4.62 1.69 -42.79
CA VAL A 318 3.72 1.69 -41.63
C VAL A 318 3.68 3.07 -40.97
N ASN A 319 4.84 3.71 -40.77
CA ASN A 319 4.90 5.05 -40.21
C ASN A 319 4.19 6.09 -41.10
N GLN A 320 4.34 5.98 -42.43
CA GLN A 320 3.61 6.85 -43.36
C GLN A 320 2.10 6.60 -43.33
N PHE A 321 1.68 5.33 -43.24
CA PHE A 321 0.27 4.96 -43.09
C PHE A 321 -0.32 5.55 -41.81
N LEU A 322 0.29 5.29 -40.65
CA LEU A 322 -0.20 5.78 -39.35
C LEU A 322 -0.20 7.31 -39.27
N LYS A 323 0.81 7.97 -39.84
CA LYS A 323 0.86 9.44 -39.94
C LYS A 323 -0.35 9.98 -40.72
N HIS A 324 -0.56 9.48 -41.94
CA HIS A 324 -1.68 9.93 -42.76
C HIS A 324 -3.03 9.55 -42.16
N TYR A 325 -3.13 8.38 -41.54
CA TYR A 325 -4.31 7.92 -40.81
C TYR A 325 -4.70 8.91 -39.70
N LYS A 326 -3.73 9.43 -38.95
CA LYS A 326 -3.91 10.42 -37.88
C LYS A 326 -4.26 11.83 -38.40
N GLU A 327 -3.66 12.27 -39.50
CA GLU A 327 -3.81 13.66 -40.00
C GLU A 327 -5.12 13.87 -40.79
N THR A 328 -5.55 12.85 -41.55
CA THR A 328 -6.67 12.95 -42.50
C THR A 328 -8.05 13.27 -41.90
N PRO A 329 -8.42 12.82 -40.68
CA PRO A 329 -9.72 13.17 -40.07
C PRO A 329 -9.97 14.68 -39.95
N SER A 330 -8.91 15.48 -39.75
CA SER A 330 -9.01 16.95 -39.67
C SER A 330 -9.34 17.63 -41.00
N LEU A 331 -9.25 16.90 -42.12
CA LEU A 331 -9.50 17.40 -43.47
C LEU A 331 -10.93 17.13 -43.96
N ILE A 332 -11.71 16.32 -43.22
CA ILE A 332 -13.09 15.95 -43.58
C ILE A 332 -14.04 17.08 -43.18
N ASP A 333 -14.77 17.64 -44.15
CA ASP A 333 -15.57 18.86 -43.99
C ASP A 333 -16.68 18.73 -42.93
N HIS A 334 -17.31 17.57 -42.81
CA HIS A 334 -18.37 17.29 -41.82
C HIS A 334 -17.88 17.27 -40.36
N LEU A 335 -16.57 17.17 -40.14
CA LEU A 335 -15.93 17.08 -38.83
C LEU A 335 -15.30 18.42 -38.39
N LYS A 336 -15.33 19.46 -39.24
CA LYS A 336 -14.68 20.75 -38.96
C LYS A 336 -15.25 21.53 -37.77
N SER A 337 -16.50 21.29 -37.34
CA SER A 337 -17.08 22.00 -36.17
C SER A 337 -16.87 21.28 -34.84
N GLU A 338 -16.84 19.94 -34.82
CA GLU A 338 -16.70 19.13 -33.58
C GLU A 338 -15.26 18.63 -33.36
N THR A 339 -14.54 18.27 -34.43
CA THR A 339 -13.21 17.64 -34.33
C THR A 339 -12.07 18.64 -34.17
N LEU A 340 -12.27 19.92 -34.51
CA LEU A 340 -11.33 21.01 -34.22
C LEU A 340 -11.24 21.32 -32.71
N VAL A 341 -12.25 20.95 -31.91
CA VAL A 341 -12.20 21.06 -30.45
C VAL A 341 -11.44 19.86 -29.86
N LEU A 342 -11.82 18.64 -30.25
CA LEU A 342 -11.16 17.38 -29.87
C LEU A 342 -9.66 17.32 -30.19
N THR A 343 -9.27 17.70 -31.41
CA THR A 343 -7.86 17.64 -31.83
C THR A 343 -7.00 18.72 -31.18
N ASN A 344 -7.59 19.85 -30.76
CA ASN A 344 -6.90 20.90 -30.01
C ASN A 344 -6.79 20.55 -28.51
N SER A 345 -7.78 19.90 -27.90
CA SER A 345 -7.67 19.37 -26.53
C SER A 345 -6.66 18.23 -26.43
N ILE A 346 -6.69 17.26 -27.34
CA ILE A 346 -5.69 16.17 -27.42
C ILE A 346 -4.29 16.72 -27.77
N ARG A 347 -4.17 17.81 -28.55
CA ARG A 347 -2.88 18.48 -28.80
C ARG A 347 -2.36 19.27 -27.60
N GLN A 348 -3.23 19.75 -26.71
CA GLN A 348 -2.82 20.45 -25.50
C GLN A 348 -2.38 19.48 -24.40
N SER A 349 -2.90 18.25 -24.39
CA SER A 349 -2.48 17.17 -23.47
C SER A 349 -1.23 16.39 -23.93
N LEU A 350 -0.92 16.38 -25.23
CA LEU A 350 0.35 15.86 -25.77
C LEU A 350 1.43 16.96 -25.80
N PRO A 351 2.45 16.95 -24.91
CA PRO A 351 3.56 17.89 -25.05
C PRO A 351 4.30 17.62 -26.37
N ASN A 352 4.43 18.67 -27.19
CA ASN A 352 5.29 18.68 -28.39
C ASN A 352 6.76 18.44 -27.98
N ASN A 353 7.16 17.18 -27.84
CA ASN A 353 8.57 16.80 -27.71
C ASN A 353 9.02 16.09 -28.97
N VAL A 354 9.32 16.88 -30.00
CA VAL A 354 10.18 16.47 -31.11
C VAL A 354 11.41 17.37 -31.11
N ARG A 355 12.55 16.76 -30.79
CA ARG A 355 13.96 17.20 -30.97
C ARG A 355 14.61 18.01 -29.84
N GLN A 356 15.19 17.27 -28.90
CA GLN A 356 16.51 17.48 -28.29
C GLN A 356 16.89 16.08 -27.76
N PHE A 357 17.87 15.33 -28.25
CA PHE A 357 19.27 15.70 -28.45
C PHE A 357 19.89 14.83 -29.56
N GLY A 358 20.51 15.49 -30.53
CA GLY A 358 21.47 14.91 -31.46
C GLY A 358 22.60 15.89 -31.66
N ASN A 359 23.81 15.44 -31.30
CA ASN A 359 25.14 15.90 -31.71
C ASN A 359 25.52 17.39 -31.56
N ASN A 360 26.44 17.62 -30.63
CA ASN A 360 27.38 18.74 -30.67
C ASN A 360 28.24 18.67 -31.95
N SER A 361 28.05 19.64 -32.84
CA SER A 361 29.14 20.15 -33.69
C SER A 361 28.80 21.53 -34.26
N SER A 362 29.47 22.52 -33.68
CA SER A 362 30.09 23.69 -34.33
C SER A 362 29.30 24.64 -35.26
N ARG A 363 29.49 25.94 -34.91
CA ARG A 363 29.63 27.13 -35.77
C ARG A 363 28.36 27.82 -36.30
N GLY A 364 28.23 29.10 -35.90
CA GLY A 364 28.02 30.16 -36.89
C GLY A 364 26.86 31.13 -36.65
N SER A 365 27.16 32.23 -35.95
CA SER A 365 26.81 33.62 -36.31
C SER A 365 25.37 34.05 -36.59
N GLY A 366 24.87 34.97 -35.76
CA GLY A 366 24.31 36.24 -36.27
C GLY A 366 22.91 36.64 -35.80
N ARG A 367 22.87 37.64 -34.89
CA ARG A 367 21.99 38.84 -34.82
C ARG A 367 20.46 38.66 -35.06
N THR A 368 19.51 39.19 -34.31
CA THR A 368 19.42 40.26 -33.29
C THR A 368 17.94 40.29 -32.86
N GLY A 369 17.63 40.61 -31.60
CA GLY A 369 16.26 40.96 -31.21
C GLY A 369 16.05 41.00 -29.69
N ARG A 370 16.24 42.18 -29.10
CA ARG A 370 15.97 42.47 -27.68
C ARG A 370 14.51 42.16 -27.35
N VAL A 371 14.28 41.28 -26.38
CA VAL A 371 13.02 41.17 -25.63
C VAL A 371 13.35 41.31 -24.15
N TYR A 372 12.64 42.20 -23.47
CA TYR A 372 12.81 42.56 -22.07
C TYR A 372 12.73 41.32 -21.16
N ALA A 373 13.83 41.00 -20.49
CA ALA A 373 13.83 40.02 -19.40
C ALA A 373 13.13 40.63 -18.19
N LYS A 374 11.86 40.25 -17.96
CA LYS A 374 11.27 40.33 -16.63
C LYS A 374 12.03 39.32 -15.78
N GLN A 375 12.89 39.83 -14.91
CA GLN A 375 13.58 39.07 -13.89
C GLN A 375 12.53 38.60 -12.88
N THR A 376 11.93 37.44 -13.11
CA THR A 376 11.14 36.75 -12.09
C THR A 376 12.13 36.24 -11.06
N ILE A 377 12.30 37.01 -10.00
CA ILE A 377 12.85 36.54 -8.74
C ILE A 377 12.03 35.30 -8.38
N GLU A 378 12.65 34.11 -8.40
CA GLU A 378 12.06 32.92 -7.81
C GLU A 378 11.82 33.23 -6.34
N VAL A 379 10.57 33.57 -6.01
CA VAL A 379 10.09 33.48 -4.64
C VAL A 379 10.10 31.99 -4.32
N LYS A 380 11.16 31.56 -3.64
CA LYS A 380 11.27 30.26 -2.97
C LYS A 380 9.95 30.06 -2.22
N LYS A 381 9.02 29.24 -2.75
CA LYS A 381 7.81 28.88 -2.00
C LYS A 381 8.31 28.32 -0.66
N PRO A 382 7.81 28.83 0.47
CA PRO A 382 8.31 28.36 1.75
C PRO A 382 8.06 26.85 1.80
N THR A 383 9.10 26.09 2.14
CA THR A 383 8.97 24.70 2.56
C THR A 383 7.84 24.65 3.57
N ARG A 384 6.70 24.05 3.17
CA ARG A 384 5.56 23.90 4.06
C ARG A 384 6.06 23.19 5.30
N SER A 385 5.90 23.84 6.45
CA SER A 385 6.25 23.24 7.73
C SER A 385 5.51 21.91 7.87
N LEU A 386 6.10 20.89 8.51
CA LEU A 386 5.38 19.65 8.87
C LEU A 386 4.02 19.98 9.52
N LYS A 387 3.92 21.08 10.27
CA LYS A 387 2.66 21.57 10.85
C LYS A 387 1.61 21.92 9.78
N GLU A 388 2.03 22.49 8.65
CA GLU A 388 1.16 22.91 7.55
C GLU A 388 0.72 21.72 6.66
N ILE A 389 1.51 20.64 6.58
CA ILE A 389 1.12 19.38 5.93
C ILE A 389 0.14 18.60 6.82
N LEU A 390 0.39 18.58 8.12
CA LEU A 390 -0.42 17.85 9.10
C LEU A 390 -1.80 18.49 9.36
N LEU A 391 -1.93 19.81 9.15
CA LEU A 391 -3.18 20.57 9.32
C LEU A 391 -4.02 20.70 8.04
N GLN A 392 -3.59 20.13 6.91
CA GLN A 392 -4.37 20.15 5.67
C GLN A 392 -5.70 19.39 5.79
N PRO A 393 -6.74 19.80 5.05
CA PRO A 393 -8.01 19.09 5.03
C PRO A 393 -7.85 17.65 4.54
N THR A 394 -8.46 16.70 5.25
CA THR A 394 -8.30 15.26 4.99
C THR A 394 -9.04 14.80 3.72
N SER A 395 -8.41 13.93 2.92
CA SER A 395 -9.02 13.26 1.75
C SER A 395 -9.85 12.02 2.11
N GLY A 396 -9.92 11.66 3.40
CA GLY A 396 -10.64 10.47 3.87
C GLY A 396 -9.84 9.15 3.85
N ALA A 397 -8.61 9.17 3.31
CA ALA A 397 -7.70 8.00 3.30
C ALA A 397 -7.47 7.33 4.67
N PRO A 398 -7.36 8.07 5.80
CA PRO A 398 -7.21 7.42 7.11
C PRO A 398 -8.42 6.57 7.51
N PHE A 399 -9.63 6.96 7.08
CA PHE A 399 -10.86 6.23 7.38
C PHE A 399 -11.03 4.99 6.50
N SER A 400 -10.65 5.06 5.21
CA SER A 400 -10.69 3.90 4.31
C SER A 400 -9.68 2.83 4.73
N LEU A 401 -8.48 3.24 5.18
CA LEU A 401 -7.48 2.35 5.75
C LEU A 401 -7.97 1.67 7.04
N GLY A 402 -8.60 2.44 7.94
CA GLY A 402 -9.19 1.89 9.16
C GLY A 402 -10.30 0.87 8.88
N SER A 403 -11.19 1.19 7.93
CA SER A 403 -12.27 0.29 7.51
C SER A 403 -11.75 -1.00 6.88
N SER A 404 -10.74 -0.93 6.01
CA SER A 404 -10.14 -2.11 5.38
C SER A 404 -9.40 -2.99 6.39
N ALA A 405 -8.73 -2.39 7.38
CA ALA A 405 -8.11 -3.12 8.48
C ALA A 405 -9.14 -3.90 9.31
N VAL A 406 -10.29 -3.30 9.64
CA VAL A 406 -11.38 -4.00 10.34
C VAL A 406 -11.98 -5.12 9.49
N ALA A 407 -12.16 -4.90 8.19
CA ALA A 407 -12.64 -5.94 7.28
C ALA A 407 -11.68 -7.13 7.22
N GLY A 408 -10.38 -6.86 7.11
CA GLY A 408 -9.33 -7.88 7.13
C GLY A 408 -9.30 -8.67 8.45
N ALA A 409 -9.36 -7.98 9.59
CA ALA A 409 -9.40 -8.64 10.89
C ALA A 409 -10.67 -9.48 11.10
N SER A 410 -11.81 -9.04 10.57
CA SER A 410 -13.06 -9.82 10.63
C SER A 410 -12.95 -11.14 9.86
N LEU A 411 -12.31 -11.14 8.68
CA LEU A 411 -12.02 -12.36 7.93
C LEU A 411 -11.11 -13.31 8.71
N VAL A 412 -10.08 -12.78 9.37
CA VAL A 412 -9.18 -13.56 10.24
C VAL A 412 -9.94 -14.13 11.43
N GLY A 413 -10.82 -13.34 12.06
CA GLY A 413 -11.66 -13.76 13.18
C GLY A 413 -12.59 -14.91 12.79
N LEU A 414 -13.32 -14.77 11.67
CA LEU A 414 -14.19 -15.83 11.15
C LEU A 414 -13.41 -17.09 10.79
N GLY A 415 -12.27 -16.95 10.10
CA GLY A 415 -11.39 -18.08 9.80
C GLY A 415 -10.87 -18.78 11.05
N SER A 416 -10.52 -18.00 12.09
CA SER A 416 -10.08 -18.53 13.39
C SER A 416 -11.21 -19.25 14.12
N LEU A 417 -12.44 -18.73 14.08
CA LEU A 417 -13.61 -19.38 14.66
C LEU A 417 -13.88 -20.72 13.98
N CYS A 418 -13.84 -20.79 12.66
CA CYS A 418 -13.96 -22.05 11.93
C CYS A 418 -12.82 -23.02 12.27
N TYR A 419 -11.57 -22.53 12.32
CA TYR A 419 -10.40 -23.37 12.58
C TYR A 419 -10.39 -23.98 13.99
N TYR A 420 -10.61 -23.18 15.03
CA TYR A 420 -10.64 -23.67 16.41
C TYR A 420 -11.97 -24.35 16.74
N GLY A 421 -13.09 -23.84 16.25
CA GLY A 421 -14.42 -24.42 16.50
C GLY A 421 -14.60 -25.80 15.88
N LEU A 422 -13.95 -26.09 14.75
CA LEU A 422 -13.93 -27.43 14.14
C LEU A 422 -12.84 -28.36 14.72
N GLY A 423 -12.11 -27.92 15.75
CA GLY A 423 -11.09 -28.76 16.41
C GLY A 423 -9.87 -29.07 15.53
N MET A 424 -9.56 -28.25 14.52
CA MET A 424 -8.38 -28.43 13.65
C MET A 424 -7.04 -28.11 14.33
N SER A 425 -7.09 -27.71 15.60
CA SER A 425 -5.97 -27.43 16.49
C SER A 425 -5.29 -28.74 16.94
N LYS A 426 -3.96 -28.82 16.87
CA LYS A 426 -3.19 -29.98 17.38
C LYS A 426 -3.15 -30.08 18.92
N SER A 427 -3.53 -29.01 19.62
CA SER A 427 -3.55 -28.93 21.07
C SER A 427 -5.00 -28.82 21.56
N ALA A 428 -5.33 -29.56 22.62
CA ALA A 428 -6.66 -29.51 23.25
C ALA A 428 -7.00 -28.08 23.68
N GLY A 429 -8.19 -27.62 23.29
CA GLY A 429 -8.70 -26.29 23.61
C GLY A 429 -9.22 -26.18 25.04
N ILE A 430 -9.64 -24.98 25.45
CA ILE A 430 -10.32 -24.78 26.75
C ILE A 430 -11.61 -25.61 26.80
N TYR A 431 -12.35 -25.66 25.68
CA TYR A 431 -13.54 -26.49 25.52
C TYR A 431 -13.30 -27.97 25.87
N ASP A 432 -12.25 -28.58 25.33
CA ASP A 432 -11.96 -30.01 25.55
C ASP A 432 -11.60 -30.28 27.02
N ASN A 433 -10.87 -29.35 27.64
CA ASN A 433 -10.46 -29.44 29.04
C ASN A 433 -11.60 -29.10 30.02
N SER A 434 -12.66 -28.43 29.55
CA SER A 434 -13.76 -27.95 30.39
C SER A 434 -14.57 -29.09 31.03
N HIS A 435 -14.60 -30.26 30.38
CA HIS A 435 -15.24 -31.47 30.91
C HIS A 435 -14.52 -32.00 32.16
N ALA A 436 -13.21 -31.80 32.26
CA ALA A 436 -12.40 -32.21 33.39
C ALA A 436 -12.40 -31.19 34.54
N TRP A 437 -13.05 -30.04 34.39
CA TRP A 437 -13.03 -29.01 35.43
C TRP A 437 -13.81 -29.42 36.68
N PRO A 438 -13.26 -29.13 37.88
CA PRO A 438 -14.02 -29.21 39.13
C PRO A 438 -15.21 -28.23 39.14
N GLN A 439 -16.25 -28.56 39.91
CA GLN A 439 -17.48 -27.75 40.04
C GLN A 439 -17.19 -26.29 40.37
N TYR A 440 -16.25 -26.04 41.29
CA TYR A 440 -15.92 -24.70 41.77
C TYR A 440 -15.31 -23.79 40.67
N VAL A 441 -14.56 -24.35 39.70
CA VAL A 441 -14.00 -23.57 38.58
C VAL A 441 -15.12 -23.09 37.67
N ARG A 442 -16.09 -23.97 37.37
CA ARG A 442 -17.28 -23.63 36.60
C ARG A 442 -18.11 -22.55 37.31
N ASP A 443 -18.26 -22.63 38.63
CA ASP A 443 -19.04 -21.64 39.39
C ASP A 443 -18.33 -20.27 39.47
N ARG A 444 -16.99 -20.24 39.53
CA ARG A 444 -16.19 -19.01 39.43
C ARG A 444 -16.34 -18.33 38.06
N ILE A 445 -16.33 -19.11 36.97
CA ILE A 445 -16.54 -18.57 35.62
C ILE A 445 -17.97 -18.07 35.46
N LYS A 446 -18.97 -18.87 35.85
CA LYS A 446 -20.40 -18.47 35.80
C LYS A 446 -20.67 -17.19 36.59
N SER A 447 -20.15 -17.08 37.81
CA SER A 447 -20.31 -15.87 38.63
C SER A 447 -19.64 -14.65 37.98
N THR A 448 -18.45 -14.80 37.41
CA THR A 448 -17.77 -13.72 36.66
C THR A 448 -18.63 -13.21 35.49
N TYR A 449 -19.17 -14.13 34.67
CA TYR A 449 -20.03 -13.77 33.54
C TYR A 449 -21.41 -13.22 33.99
N PHE A 450 -21.91 -13.65 35.14
CA PHE A 450 -23.12 -13.08 35.74
C PHE A 450 -22.92 -11.60 36.09
N TYR A 451 -21.84 -11.25 36.81
CA TYR A 451 -21.50 -9.84 37.08
C TYR A 451 -21.26 -9.05 35.79
N PHE A 452 -20.59 -9.63 34.80
CA PHE A 452 -20.46 -8.99 33.48
C PHE A 452 -21.83 -8.66 32.85
N GLY A 453 -22.73 -9.63 32.73
CA GLY A 453 -24.04 -9.44 32.10
C GLY A 453 -24.96 -8.50 32.88
N SER A 454 -24.99 -8.63 34.21
CA SER A 454 -25.70 -7.69 35.08
C SER A 454 -25.15 -6.27 34.97
N GLY A 455 -23.83 -6.13 34.78
CA GLY A 455 -23.17 -4.83 34.64
C GLY A 455 -23.56 -4.12 33.35
N LEU A 456 -23.63 -4.86 32.23
CA LEU A 456 -24.14 -4.34 30.97
C LEU A 456 -25.60 -3.89 31.08
N THR A 457 -26.44 -4.68 31.77
CA THR A 457 -27.85 -4.35 31.98
C THR A 457 -28.00 -3.08 32.81
N LEU A 458 -27.23 -2.97 33.89
CA LEU A 458 -27.22 -1.79 34.76
C LEU A 458 -26.70 -0.55 34.03
N THR A 459 -25.68 -0.72 33.19
CA THR A 459 -25.14 0.35 32.33
C THR A 459 -26.19 0.85 31.36
N ALA A 460 -26.92 -0.04 30.68
CA ALA A 460 -27.99 0.31 29.76
C ALA A 460 -29.16 1.03 30.47
N ALA A 461 -29.57 0.53 31.64
CA ALA A 461 -30.59 1.17 32.46
C ALA A 461 -30.15 2.58 32.91
N SER A 462 -28.91 2.72 33.36
CA SER A 462 -28.34 4.00 33.78
C SER A 462 -28.23 4.98 32.61
N ALA A 463 -27.78 4.55 31.43
CA ALA A 463 -27.73 5.39 30.23
C ALA A 463 -29.14 5.89 29.84
N ALA A 464 -30.15 5.03 29.90
CA ALA A 464 -31.53 5.40 29.62
C ALA A 464 -32.10 6.42 30.64
N ILE A 465 -31.75 6.28 31.92
CA ILE A 465 -32.12 7.24 32.97
C ILE A 465 -31.41 8.58 32.76
N ALA A 466 -30.10 8.55 32.50
CA ALA A 466 -29.28 9.74 32.28
C ALA A 466 -29.71 10.51 31.02
N PHE A 467 -30.07 9.81 29.96
CA PHE A 467 -30.59 10.41 28.72
C PHE A 467 -31.90 11.17 28.92
N ARG A 468 -32.75 10.75 29.87
CA ARG A 468 -34.01 11.43 30.21
C ARG A 468 -33.82 12.65 31.11
N SER A 469 -32.64 12.84 31.71
CA SER A 469 -32.35 13.96 32.61
C SER A 469 -31.62 15.09 31.88
N PRO A 470 -32.23 16.28 31.71
CA PRO A 470 -31.59 17.41 31.03
C PRO A 470 -30.30 17.88 31.72
N VAL A 471 -30.22 17.77 33.06
CA VAL A 471 -29.05 18.17 33.84
C VAL A 471 -27.86 17.25 33.56
N LEU A 472 -28.09 15.93 33.59
CA LEU A 472 -27.05 14.95 33.29
C LEU A 472 -26.62 15.07 31.83
N MET A 473 -27.58 15.25 30.91
CA MET A 473 -27.26 15.33 29.50
C MET A 473 -26.50 16.61 29.13
N ASN A 474 -26.85 17.76 29.72
CA ASN A 474 -26.10 19.00 29.56
C ASN A 474 -24.69 18.94 30.18
N MET A 475 -24.52 18.18 31.26
CA MET A 475 -23.20 17.95 31.86
C MET A 475 -22.31 17.04 30.99
N MET A 476 -22.87 15.95 30.48
CA MET A 476 -22.14 14.93 29.71
C MET A 476 -21.87 15.35 28.25
N SER A 477 -22.73 16.18 27.66
CA SER A 477 -22.54 16.73 26.31
C SER A 477 -21.71 18.01 26.27
N ARG A 478 -21.29 18.53 27.43
CA ARG A 478 -20.49 19.76 27.50
C ARG A 478 -19.09 19.49 26.97
N ASN A 479 -18.76 20.06 25.81
CA ASN A 479 -17.45 19.92 25.17
C ASN A 479 -16.33 20.76 25.84
N SER A 480 -16.37 20.89 27.17
CA SER A 480 -15.34 21.60 27.95
C SER A 480 -14.28 20.62 28.41
N PHE A 481 -13.01 21.02 28.32
CA PHE A 481 -11.88 20.23 28.81
C PHE A 481 -12.08 19.76 30.27
N GLY A 482 -12.64 20.61 31.13
CA GLY A 482 -12.95 20.26 32.52
C GLY A 482 -14.04 19.20 32.66
N ALA A 483 -15.05 19.20 31.77
CA ALA A 483 -16.09 18.17 31.76
C ALA A 483 -15.55 16.82 31.29
N ILE A 484 -14.66 16.80 30.31
CA ILE A 484 -14.01 15.57 29.82
C ILE A 484 -13.06 15.00 30.87
N LEU A 485 -12.26 15.84 31.53
CA LEU A 485 -11.37 15.39 32.61
C LEU A 485 -12.17 14.82 33.78
N LEU A 486 -13.31 15.43 34.11
CA LEU A 486 -14.20 14.99 35.17
C LEU A 486 -14.87 13.65 34.86
N THR A 487 -15.34 13.42 33.63
CA THR A 487 -15.95 12.13 33.25
C THR A 487 -14.93 11.00 33.17
N VAL A 488 -13.75 11.26 32.61
CA VAL A 488 -12.64 10.28 32.59
C VAL A 488 -12.18 9.97 34.01
N GLY A 489 -11.98 11.00 34.85
CA GLY A 489 -11.62 10.86 36.26
C GLY A 489 -12.66 10.07 37.05
N ALA A 490 -13.96 10.32 36.82
CA ALA A 490 -15.05 9.58 37.47
C ALA A 490 -15.08 8.10 37.05
N MET A 491 -14.90 7.79 35.77
CA MET A 491 -14.85 6.39 35.30
C MET A 491 -13.65 5.64 35.88
N ILE A 492 -12.45 6.24 35.84
CA ILE A 492 -11.23 5.62 36.39
C ILE A 492 -11.35 5.49 37.91
N GLY A 493 -11.77 6.55 38.60
CA GLY A 493 -11.90 6.57 40.07
C GLY A 493 -12.91 5.56 40.59
N THR A 494 -14.09 5.45 39.96
CA THR A 494 -15.08 4.43 40.34
C THR A 494 -14.60 3.00 40.03
N SER A 495 -13.84 2.80 38.96
CA SER A 495 -13.23 1.51 38.65
C SER A 495 -12.17 1.12 39.68
N MET A 496 -11.26 2.04 40.03
CA MET A 496 -10.24 1.82 41.05
C MET A 496 -10.86 1.56 42.42
N LEU A 497 -11.93 2.29 42.77
CA LEU A 497 -12.70 2.05 43.99
C LEU A 497 -13.27 0.63 44.01
N ALA A 498 -13.97 0.22 42.94
CA ALA A 498 -14.51 -1.12 42.83
C ALA A 498 -13.41 -2.19 42.93
N GLN A 499 -12.23 -1.94 42.37
CA GLN A 499 -11.10 -2.88 42.40
C GLN A 499 -10.39 -2.97 43.76
N SER A 500 -10.31 -1.85 44.48
CA SER A 500 -9.62 -1.74 45.77
C SER A 500 -10.34 -2.43 46.93
N ILE A 501 -11.67 -2.56 46.85
CA ILE A 501 -12.47 -3.18 47.91
C ILE A 501 -12.29 -4.70 47.85
N PRO A 502 -11.96 -5.39 48.95
CA PRO A 502 -11.85 -6.84 48.96
C PRO A 502 -13.22 -7.50 48.78
N TYR A 503 -13.27 -8.60 48.03
CA TYR A 503 -14.50 -9.34 47.80
C TYR A 503 -14.95 -10.08 49.07
N ARG A 504 -16.24 -9.95 49.40
CA ARG A 504 -16.92 -10.71 50.45
C ARG A 504 -18.16 -11.35 49.85
N SER A 505 -18.48 -12.57 50.26
CA SER A 505 -19.68 -13.29 49.81
C SER A 505 -20.96 -12.55 50.23
N GLY A 506 -21.86 -12.30 49.28
CA GLY A 506 -23.14 -11.62 49.51
C GLY A 506 -23.21 -10.21 48.89
N PHE A 507 -24.33 -9.51 49.13
CA PHE A 507 -24.49 -8.11 48.75
C PHE A 507 -23.76 -7.23 49.75
N GLY A 508 -22.87 -6.36 49.28
CA GLY A 508 -22.03 -5.54 50.16
C GLY A 508 -21.35 -4.39 49.42
N SER A 509 -20.38 -3.75 50.09
CA SER A 509 -19.68 -2.56 49.59
C SER A 509 -19.06 -2.75 48.20
N LYS A 510 -18.53 -3.94 47.91
CA LYS A 510 -17.99 -4.30 46.59
C LYS A 510 -19.04 -4.19 45.48
N GLN A 511 -20.24 -4.73 45.71
CA GLN A 511 -21.31 -4.73 44.71
C GLN A 511 -21.92 -3.36 44.52
N MET A 512 -21.97 -2.56 45.58
CA MET A 512 -22.35 -1.16 45.48
C MET A 512 -21.32 -0.35 44.67
N ALA A 513 -20.02 -0.56 44.89
CA ALA A 513 -18.96 0.11 44.13
C ALA A 513 -18.96 -0.31 42.65
N TRP A 514 -19.17 -1.59 42.37
CA TRP A 514 -19.33 -2.10 41.00
C TRP A 514 -20.60 -1.57 40.32
N ALA A 515 -21.72 -1.49 41.04
CA ALA A 515 -22.95 -0.91 40.54
C ALA A 515 -22.80 0.59 40.26
N LEU A 516 -22.12 1.32 41.15
CA LEU A 516 -21.76 2.71 40.97
C LEU A 516 -20.88 2.90 39.72
N HIS A 517 -19.86 2.06 39.54
CA HIS A 517 -19.02 2.10 38.34
C HIS A 517 -19.84 1.88 37.07
N SER A 518 -20.68 0.85 37.04
CA SER A 518 -21.57 0.55 35.91
C SER A 518 -22.54 1.70 35.61
N ALA A 519 -23.06 2.37 36.65
CA ALA A 519 -23.92 3.54 36.50
C ALA A 519 -23.16 4.76 35.97
N VAL A 520 -21.94 5.01 36.44
CA VAL A 520 -21.11 6.11 35.94
C VAL A 520 -20.75 5.90 34.47
N VAL A 521 -20.36 4.68 34.08
CA VAL A 521 -20.13 4.36 32.67
C VAL A 521 -21.40 4.57 31.85
N GLY A 522 -22.56 4.14 32.33
CA GLY A 522 -23.86 4.35 31.69
C GLY A 522 -24.18 5.83 31.48
N ALA A 523 -23.95 6.66 32.50
CA ALA A 523 -24.16 8.11 32.40
C ALA A 523 -23.22 8.76 31.38
N VAL A 524 -21.95 8.34 31.31
CA VAL A 524 -20.97 8.87 30.37
C VAL A 524 -21.32 8.53 28.91
N ILE A 525 -21.83 7.33 28.65
CA ILE A 525 -22.23 6.92 27.29
C ILE A 525 -23.64 7.40 26.89
N ALA A 526 -24.42 7.96 27.83
CA ALA A 526 -25.79 8.42 27.59
C ALA A 526 -25.96 9.42 26.42
N PRO A 527 -25.01 10.32 26.09
CA PRO A 527 -25.12 11.18 24.91
C PRO A 527 -25.20 10.39 23.59
N LEU A 528 -24.66 9.17 23.54
CA LEU A 528 -24.75 8.31 22.36
C LEU A 528 -26.20 7.87 22.08
N CYS A 529 -27.09 7.95 23.07
CA CYS A 529 -28.50 7.65 22.89
C CYS A 529 -29.21 8.63 21.92
N ILE A 530 -28.60 9.79 21.64
CA ILE A 530 -29.09 10.77 20.65
C ILE A 530 -29.12 10.17 19.23
N PHE A 531 -28.26 9.19 18.93
CA PHE A 531 -28.22 8.56 17.61
C PHE A 531 -29.45 7.70 17.27
N GLY A 532 -30.37 7.49 18.21
CA GLY A 532 -31.67 6.87 17.98
C GLY A 532 -31.73 5.37 18.28
N GLY A 533 -32.90 4.92 18.73
CA GLY A 533 -33.16 3.54 19.19
C GLY A 533 -32.78 2.43 18.19
N PRO A 534 -33.19 2.51 16.91
CA PRO A 534 -32.86 1.47 15.93
C PRO A 534 -31.36 1.31 15.67
N LEU A 535 -30.60 2.39 15.64
CA LEU A 535 -29.14 2.34 15.44
C LEU A 535 -28.43 1.75 16.67
N LEU A 536 -28.85 2.17 17.87
CA LEU A 536 -28.35 1.63 19.13
C LEU A 536 -28.58 0.12 19.24
N LEU A 537 -29.78 -0.35 18.88
CA LEU A 537 -30.11 -1.77 18.92
C LEU A 537 -29.24 -2.57 17.94
N ARG A 538 -29.04 -2.06 16.71
CA ARG A 538 -28.14 -2.70 15.73
C ARG A 538 -26.71 -2.76 16.25
N ALA A 539 -26.19 -1.67 16.78
CA ALA A 539 -24.84 -1.62 17.35
C ALA A 539 -24.68 -2.59 18.54
N ALA A 540 -25.69 -2.68 19.40
CA ALA A 540 -25.71 -3.62 20.53
C ALA A 540 -25.73 -5.07 20.06
N LEU A 541 -26.57 -5.42 19.07
CA LEU A 541 -26.65 -6.76 18.49
C LEU A 541 -25.33 -7.16 17.81
N TYR A 542 -24.72 -6.26 17.04
CA TYR A 542 -23.43 -6.54 16.41
C TYR A 542 -22.32 -6.68 17.45
N THR A 543 -22.31 -5.87 18.50
CA THR A 543 -21.34 -6.00 19.59
C THR A 543 -21.52 -7.31 20.35
N ALA A 544 -22.77 -7.76 20.57
CA ALA A 544 -23.06 -9.07 21.15
C ALA A 544 -22.55 -10.22 20.25
N GLY A 545 -22.73 -10.10 18.93
CA GLY A 545 -22.18 -11.05 17.96
C GLY A 545 -20.65 -11.09 17.97
N ILE A 546 -20.00 -9.94 17.97
CA ILE A 546 -18.52 -9.81 18.00
C ILE A 546 -17.98 -10.38 19.31
N SER A 547 -18.48 -9.93 20.46
CA SER A 547 -18.03 -10.37 21.78
C SER A 547 -18.29 -11.86 22.01
N GLY A 548 -19.46 -12.37 21.62
CA GLY A 548 -19.78 -13.79 21.68
C GLY A 548 -18.89 -14.64 20.76
N GLY A 549 -18.70 -14.21 19.51
CA GLY A 549 -17.85 -14.91 18.54
C GLY A 549 -16.38 -14.95 18.95
N LEU A 550 -15.83 -13.83 19.43
CA LEU A 550 -14.46 -13.77 19.96
C LEU A 550 -14.31 -14.60 21.23
N SER A 551 -15.27 -14.54 22.16
CA SER A 551 -15.25 -15.39 23.36
C SER A 551 -15.27 -16.88 22.99
N ALA A 552 -16.02 -17.28 21.95
CA ALA A 552 -16.03 -18.64 21.43
C ALA A 552 -14.66 -19.04 20.83
N ILE A 553 -14.01 -18.15 20.07
CA ILE A 553 -12.63 -18.38 19.58
C ILE A 553 -11.68 -18.61 20.75
N ALA A 554 -11.72 -17.75 21.77
CA ALA A 554 -10.84 -17.86 22.93
C ALA A 554 -11.08 -19.16 23.73
N TYR A 555 -12.33 -19.60 23.80
CA TYR A 555 -12.73 -20.84 24.47
C TYR A 555 -12.40 -22.11 23.67
N CYS A 556 -12.41 -22.06 22.34
CA CYS A 556 -11.98 -23.19 21.52
C CYS A 556 -10.46 -23.22 21.29
N ALA A 557 -9.75 -22.11 21.53
CA ALA A 557 -8.30 -22.04 21.37
C ALA A 557 -7.53 -22.70 22.53
N PRO A 558 -6.25 -23.07 22.32
CA PRO A 558 -5.39 -23.58 23.40
C PRO A 558 -5.22 -22.57 24.54
N ASN A 559 -5.16 -23.07 25.77
CA ASN A 559 -5.34 -22.33 27.04
C ASN A 559 -4.38 -21.13 27.25
N ASP A 560 -3.19 -21.14 26.62
CA ASP A 560 -2.18 -20.08 26.80
C ASP A 560 -1.93 -19.23 25.55
N LYS A 561 -2.61 -19.51 24.42
CA LYS A 561 -2.22 -18.94 23.12
C LYS A 561 -2.39 -17.43 23.05
N PHE A 562 -3.50 -16.89 23.55
CA PHE A 562 -3.74 -15.45 23.57
C PHE A 562 -3.08 -14.77 24.77
N LEU A 563 -2.74 -15.50 25.85
CA LEU A 563 -2.06 -14.95 27.03
C LEU A 563 -0.66 -14.38 26.72
N TYR A 564 0.03 -14.88 25.68
CA TYR A 564 1.31 -14.32 25.22
C TYR A 564 1.17 -12.91 24.60
N MET A 565 -0.05 -12.46 24.28
CA MET A 565 -0.28 -11.16 23.64
C MET A 565 -0.31 -9.98 24.62
N GLY A 566 -0.17 -10.20 25.93
CA GLY A 566 -0.30 -9.14 26.95
C GLY A 566 0.65 -7.95 26.72
N GLY A 567 1.92 -8.19 26.38
CA GLY A 567 2.90 -7.13 26.11
C GLY A 567 2.53 -6.26 24.90
N PRO A 568 2.33 -6.84 23.70
CA PRO A 568 1.87 -6.10 22.52
C PRO A 568 0.53 -5.37 22.73
N LEU A 569 -0.42 -5.98 23.43
CA LEU A 569 -1.71 -5.37 23.75
C LEU A 569 -1.56 -4.12 24.63
N ALA A 570 -0.66 -4.15 25.62
CA ALA A 570 -0.37 -2.99 26.47
C ALA A 570 0.24 -1.82 25.66
N ILE A 571 1.14 -2.11 24.72
CA ILE A 571 1.71 -1.10 23.82
C ILE A 571 0.61 -0.51 22.91
N GLY A 572 -0.24 -1.37 22.35
CA GLY A 572 -1.39 -0.97 21.54
C GLY A 572 -2.37 -0.07 22.32
N LEU A 573 -2.62 -0.39 23.59
CA LEU A 573 -3.44 0.44 24.48
C LEU A 573 -2.85 1.82 24.70
N GLY A 574 -1.54 1.91 24.92
CA GLY A 574 -0.84 3.20 25.00
C GLY A 574 -1.01 4.04 23.73
N ALA A 575 -0.89 3.40 22.55
CA ALA A 575 -1.04 4.08 21.26
C ALA A 575 -2.48 4.56 21.02
N VAL A 576 -3.49 3.72 21.27
CA VAL A 576 -4.91 4.09 21.13
C VAL A 576 -5.32 5.16 22.14
N PHE A 577 -4.78 5.09 23.36
CA PHE A 577 -5.01 6.10 24.39
C PHE A 577 -4.42 7.46 23.97
N ALA A 578 -3.16 7.48 23.53
CA ALA A 578 -2.51 8.69 23.02
C ALA A 578 -3.24 9.26 21.80
N ALA A 579 -3.71 8.42 20.88
CA ALA A 579 -4.51 8.85 19.74
C ALA A 579 -5.87 9.41 20.14
N SER A 580 -6.52 8.81 21.15
CA SER A 580 -7.80 9.30 21.69
C SER A 580 -7.64 10.69 22.32
N ILE A 581 -6.59 10.90 23.13
CA ILE A 581 -6.27 12.22 23.68
C ILE A 581 -5.89 13.20 22.57
N GLY A 582 -5.03 12.82 21.64
CA GLY A 582 -4.58 13.67 20.55
C GLY A 582 -5.72 14.11 19.62
N SER A 583 -6.72 13.25 19.41
CA SER A 583 -7.93 13.58 18.64
C SER A 583 -8.83 14.64 19.31
N MET A 584 -8.65 14.92 20.61
CA MET A 584 -9.36 16.00 21.30
C MET A 584 -8.78 17.38 21.02
N PHE A 585 -7.47 17.45 20.76
CA PHE A 585 -6.76 18.71 20.52
C PHE A 585 -6.66 19.08 19.04
N LEU A 586 -6.96 18.13 18.14
CA LEU A 586 -6.85 18.31 16.71
C LEU A 586 -8.20 18.07 16.05
N SER A 587 -8.65 19.02 15.22
CA SER A 587 -9.92 18.89 14.52
C SER A 587 -9.90 17.63 13.63
N PRO A 588 -10.97 16.81 13.64
CA PRO A 588 -11.13 15.66 12.75
C PRO A 588 -11.09 16.02 11.25
N THR A 589 -11.17 17.30 10.91
CA THR A 589 -11.06 17.81 9.53
C THR A 589 -9.62 17.89 9.03
N THR A 590 -8.63 17.88 9.93
CA THR A 590 -7.20 17.90 9.58
C THR A 590 -6.69 16.48 9.27
N ALA A 591 -5.66 16.34 8.43
CA ALA A 591 -5.09 15.04 8.09
C ALA A 591 -4.56 14.28 9.33
N LEU A 592 -3.87 14.98 10.23
CA LEU A 592 -3.42 14.41 11.51
C LEU A 592 -4.59 14.09 12.44
N GLY A 593 -5.56 15.01 12.58
CA GLY A 593 -6.74 14.77 13.42
C GLY A 593 -7.58 13.58 12.92
N ALA A 594 -7.76 13.46 11.61
CA ALA A 594 -8.45 12.34 10.96
C ALA A 594 -7.71 11.01 11.16
N SER A 595 -6.37 11.00 11.12
CA SER A 595 -5.59 9.80 11.35
C SER A 595 -5.63 9.36 12.82
N LEU A 596 -5.47 10.27 13.78
CA LEU A 596 -5.62 9.94 15.20
C LEU A 596 -7.03 9.48 15.53
N TYR A 597 -8.04 10.13 14.94
CA TYR A 597 -9.43 9.73 15.13
C TYR A 597 -9.72 8.36 14.51
N SER A 598 -9.16 8.05 13.34
CA SER A 598 -9.25 6.71 12.73
C SER A 598 -8.53 5.64 13.54
N ILE A 599 -7.31 5.93 14.03
CA ILE A 599 -6.55 5.03 14.92
C ILE A 599 -7.32 4.79 16.22
N SER A 600 -7.90 5.83 16.82
CA SER A 600 -8.77 5.67 17.99
C SER A 600 -9.95 4.76 17.62
N LEU A 601 -10.75 5.09 16.61
CA LEU A 601 -11.97 4.35 16.28
C LEU A 601 -11.72 2.92 15.79
N TYR A 602 -11.05 2.74 14.65
CA TYR A 602 -10.86 1.44 14.01
C TYR A 602 -9.73 0.66 14.67
N GLY A 603 -8.61 1.31 14.98
CA GLY A 603 -7.50 0.69 15.69
C GLY A 603 -7.89 0.28 17.11
N GLY A 604 -8.62 1.14 17.83
CA GLY A 604 -9.19 0.81 19.12
C GLY A 604 -10.19 -0.35 19.06
N LEU A 605 -11.07 -0.40 18.05
CA LEU A 605 -12.01 -1.51 17.87
C LEU A 605 -11.28 -2.86 17.76
N LEU A 606 -10.21 -2.92 16.95
CA LEU A 606 -9.37 -4.11 16.82
C LEU A 606 -8.65 -4.45 18.11
N LEU A 607 -8.10 -3.44 18.78
CA LEU A 607 -7.38 -3.61 20.02
C LEU A 607 -8.28 -4.20 21.13
N PHE A 608 -9.47 -3.63 21.35
CA PHE A 608 -10.40 -4.13 22.37
C PHE A 608 -11.00 -5.49 21.98
N SER A 609 -11.13 -5.78 20.69
CA SER A 609 -11.46 -7.13 20.22
C SER A 609 -10.38 -8.15 20.57
N ALA A 610 -9.10 -7.76 20.49
CA ALA A 610 -7.98 -8.60 20.87
C ALA A 610 -7.79 -8.69 22.41
N PHE A 611 -8.07 -7.61 23.15
CA PHE A 611 -8.15 -7.68 24.63
C PHE A 611 -9.25 -8.61 25.08
N LEU A 612 -10.42 -8.61 24.41
CA LEU A 612 -11.48 -9.55 24.75
C LEU A 612 -11.04 -11.01 24.60
N LEU A 613 -10.29 -11.35 23.55
CA LEU A 613 -9.68 -12.69 23.40
C LEU A 613 -8.72 -13.02 24.56
N TYR A 614 -7.86 -12.06 24.92
CA TYR A 614 -6.89 -12.19 26.01
C TYR A 614 -7.59 -12.35 27.38
N ASP A 615 -8.55 -11.49 27.68
CA ASP A 615 -9.24 -11.46 28.96
C ASP A 615 -10.18 -12.66 29.14
N THR A 616 -10.80 -13.17 28.07
CA THR A 616 -11.53 -14.45 28.13
C THR A 616 -10.62 -15.60 28.58
N GLN A 617 -9.42 -15.73 28.00
CA GLN A 617 -8.46 -16.76 28.45
C GLN A 617 -7.91 -16.48 29.84
N ARG A 618 -7.67 -15.22 30.19
CA ARG A 618 -7.20 -14.80 31.51
C ARG A 618 -8.21 -15.12 32.61
N ILE A 619 -9.51 -14.94 32.37
CA ILE A 619 -10.58 -15.29 33.32
C ILE A 619 -10.56 -16.80 33.57
N VAL A 620 -10.51 -17.61 32.51
CA VAL A 620 -10.45 -19.07 32.62
C VAL A 620 -9.21 -19.51 33.40
N ARG A 621 -8.03 -19.04 32.99
CA ARG A 621 -6.75 -19.38 33.64
C ARG A 621 -6.74 -18.96 35.11
N LYS A 622 -7.29 -17.79 35.44
CA LYS A 622 -7.40 -17.31 36.82
C LYS A 622 -8.38 -18.14 37.64
N ALA A 623 -9.48 -18.61 37.04
CA ALA A 623 -10.42 -19.49 37.73
C ALA A 623 -9.81 -20.88 38.04
N GLU A 624 -8.99 -21.41 37.13
CA GLU A 624 -8.26 -22.68 37.27
C GLU A 624 -7.11 -22.61 38.28
N THR A 625 -6.27 -21.56 38.19
CA THR A 625 -5.03 -21.45 38.99
C THR A 625 -5.26 -20.96 40.41
N HIS A 626 -6.41 -20.35 40.70
CA HIS A 626 -6.69 -19.82 42.03
C HIS A 626 -6.89 -20.96 43.04
N PRO A 627 -6.07 -21.04 44.11
CA PRO A 627 -6.10 -22.15 45.07
C PRO A 627 -7.51 -22.38 45.66
N TYR A 628 -7.81 -23.62 46.02
CA TYR A 628 -9.09 -23.94 46.68
C TYR A 628 -9.15 -23.34 48.09
N TYR A 629 -8.04 -23.43 48.85
CA TYR A 629 -7.87 -22.80 50.16
C TYR A 629 -7.00 -21.55 50.04
N SER A 630 -7.59 -20.43 49.64
CA SER A 630 -6.92 -19.13 49.62
C SER A 630 -7.47 -18.23 50.72
N ILE A 631 -6.58 -17.50 51.41
CA ILE A 631 -6.94 -16.52 52.46
C ILE A 631 -7.91 -15.45 51.90
N GLN A 632 -7.76 -15.11 50.62
CA GLN A 632 -8.66 -14.22 49.89
C GLN A 632 -9.59 -15.03 48.96
N PRO A 633 -10.92 -14.86 49.03
CA PRO A 633 -11.83 -15.55 48.12
C PRO A 633 -11.60 -15.09 46.66
N TYR A 634 -11.93 -15.95 45.70
CA TYR A 634 -11.93 -15.56 44.29
C TYR A 634 -12.89 -14.37 44.09
N ASP A 635 -12.40 -13.31 43.44
CA ASP A 635 -13.15 -12.08 43.19
C ASP A 635 -13.71 -12.07 41.77
N PRO A 636 -14.98 -12.49 41.56
CA PRO A 636 -15.62 -12.50 40.25
C PRO A 636 -15.87 -11.08 39.73
N VAL A 637 -16.02 -10.09 40.61
CA VAL A 637 -16.27 -8.70 40.23
C VAL A 637 -15.03 -8.14 39.55
N ASN A 638 -13.86 -8.24 40.19
CA ASN A 638 -12.61 -7.78 39.61
C ASN A 638 -12.22 -8.54 38.34
N ALA A 639 -12.56 -9.83 38.25
CA ALA A 639 -12.35 -10.60 37.03
C ALA A 639 -13.27 -10.15 35.88
N SER A 640 -14.47 -9.65 36.19
CA SER A 640 -15.45 -9.21 35.19
C SER A 640 -15.22 -7.79 34.65
N ILE A 641 -14.49 -6.93 35.38
CA ILE A 641 -14.30 -5.52 34.99
C ILE A 641 -13.54 -5.37 33.67
N SER A 642 -12.53 -6.19 33.39
CA SER A 642 -11.75 -6.05 32.14
C SER A 642 -12.59 -6.40 30.91
N ILE A 643 -13.21 -7.58 30.89
CA ILE A 643 -14.11 -8.00 29.81
C ILE A 643 -15.33 -7.07 29.66
N TYR A 644 -15.85 -6.52 30.76
CA TYR A 644 -16.90 -5.50 30.75
C TYR A 644 -16.45 -4.24 30.00
N MET A 645 -15.28 -3.70 30.34
CA MET A 645 -14.75 -2.49 29.69
C MET A 645 -14.42 -2.72 28.21
N ASP A 646 -13.91 -3.90 27.84
CA ASP A 646 -13.67 -4.23 26.43
C ASP A 646 -14.97 -4.21 25.62
N VAL A 647 -16.04 -4.82 26.13
CA VAL A 647 -17.34 -4.84 25.45
C VAL A 647 -17.94 -3.44 25.32
N ILE A 648 -17.86 -2.61 26.37
CA ILE A 648 -18.30 -1.21 26.30
C ILE A 648 -17.48 -0.43 25.26
N ASN A 649 -16.15 -0.60 25.23
CA ASN A 649 -15.29 0.08 24.27
C ASN A 649 -15.56 -0.37 22.82
N ILE A 650 -15.83 -1.65 22.59
CA ILE A 650 -16.26 -2.17 21.28
C ILE A 650 -17.60 -1.54 20.90
N PHE A 651 -18.58 -1.52 21.81
CA PHE A 651 -19.91 -0.95 21.56
C PHE A 651 -19.85 0.53 21.15
N VAL A 652 -19.17 1.36 21.94
CA VAL A 652 -19.06 2.81 21.69
C VAL A 652 -18.42 3.08 20.31
N ARG A 653 -17.36 2.34 19.96
CA ARG A 653 -16.66 2.51 18.68
C ARG A 653 -17.50 2.03 17.52
N LEU A 654 -18.14 0.86 17.65
CA LEU A 654 -18.99 0.30 16.60
C LEU A 654 -20.22 1.19 16.35
N LEU A 655 -20.87 1.68 17.40
CA LEU A 655 -21.96 2.65 17.29
C LEU A 655 -21.52 3.93 16.58
N THR A 656 -20.34 4.46 16.92
CA THR A 656 -19.79 5.67 16.30
C THR A 656 -19.49 5.45 14.80
N ILE A 657 -18.97 4.27 14.44
CA ILE A 657 -18.75 3.88 13.03
C ILE A 657 -20.08 3.79 12.27
N LEU A 658 -21.08 3.13 12.84
CA LEU A 658 -22.41 2.99 12.23
C LEU A 658 -23.13 4.33 12.08
N ALA A 659 -23.00 5.23 13.07
CA ALA A 659 -23.55 6.58 13.03
C ALA A 659 -22.88 7.45 11.95
N GLY A 660 -21.57 7.29 11.73
CA GLY A 660 -20.85 7.96 10.65
C GLY A 660 -21.23 7.45 9.25
N SER A 661 -21.53 6.15 9.12
CA SER A 661 -21.99 5.55 7.86
C SER A 661 -23.42 5.96 7.51
N SER A 662 -24.32 6.00 8.50
CA SER A 662 -25.74 6.34 8.30
C SER A 662 -26.01 7.82 7.96
N ARG A 663 -25.03 8.71 8.06
CA ARG A 663 -25.12 10.12 7.60
C ARG A 663 -24.65 10.32 6.16
N ARG A 664 -24.01 9.31 5.56
CA ARG A 664 -23.48 9.35 4.17
C ARG A 664 -24.42 8.73 3.15
N ASN A 665 -25.42 7.97 3.60
CA ASN A 665 -26.59 7.52 2.84
C ASN A 665 -27.79 8.35 3.28
#